data_AF-A0A8T2I4A7-F1
#
_entry.id   AF-A0A8T2I4A7-F1
#
_cell.length_a   1.000
_cell.length_b   1.000
_cell.length_c   1.000
_cell.angle_alpha   90.00
_cell.angle_beta   90.00
_cell.angle_gamma   90.00
#
_symmetry.space_group_name_H-M   'P 1'
#
loop_
_entity.id
_entity.type
_entity.pdbx_description
1 polymer ?
#
loop_
_entity_poly.entity_id
_entity_poly.type
_entity_poly.pdbx_seq_one_letter_code
_entity_poly.pdbx_strand_id
1 'polypeptide(L)'
;MCKETIPQRECGVVIIGAGLEALSVVSRLPPSVLQNATVVDPSGEWLHSWNAHCQKLGVTHLRSPITQHPGASPLELRSFIEQQGLEKELLEVIPGHSPVPSAALLLKFCEERVISKLPNSVKNIIKDTVVDVQPIYNAEEIKNKEEEDETETEDDGTRAVLDEEDEQSPQPSCMVHLASGRILPARAVIVTCSRCAPVVPTWARDAMVNEVGQHEEKVNEISQISQISTDVASKPHKKIKTWDQIDFTNSEFQEQNIKGKRIVIVGGGMTAALLALGAISREGKGPATAITIIARRPLIQQPFNCDIGWWGNKYLNAFWQEPDPEYRMKMCRQARHQASITPHVWAALENAVDSGEIKIMQGYQVDKATLKSSGNQSLELKLTPTPNIDTSKSSLFVGSSTSSSGSPTSPTATSASCVSSIEADCVWLACGSAYNAALQPLLCTIQSKLPTRIVAGYPVLDPASCVWPGAPVYIVGRGALLAVGPCAGELVGIRLAADRIVKSLKKLDYSGKTEWEIAAEILLPHLKTAPGAAPRTPPPEINLNKGVNSTLQPRIVLENYLELEEHGIMCYIRHIKPSVSHPPHLIDISDLPPASELPRHEIQKFSFSEDDFEISVVLQLPEAVTLASVRSLITERSLEVWAVGNDGMYRLHVPRLYGKVLPSRCKIKVNESRMKVYVVLHKEKDAEWRFLKGF
;
A
#
# COMPACT_ATOMS: atom_id res chain seq x y z
N MET A 1 27.14 -42.45 -2.23
CA MET A 1 26.58 -41.26 -1.56
C MET A 1 25.19 -41.65 -1.11
N CYS A 2 25.00 -41.91 0.19
CA CYS A 2 23.70 -42.31 0.72
C CYS A 2 22.71 -41.17 0.53
N LYS A 3 21.61 -41.43 -0.19
CA LYS A 3 20.39 -40.63 -0.12
C LYS A 3 19.89 -40.77 1.32
N GLU A 4 20.13 -39.77 2.17
CA GLU A 4 19.44 -39.68 3.46
C GLU A 4 17.95 -39.50 3.14
N THR A 5 17.18 -40.57 3.33
CA THR A 5 15.72 -40.54 3.40
C THR A 5 15.32 -39.56 4.49
N ILE A 6 14.77 -38.42 4.07
CA ILE A 6 14.20 -37.40 4.96
C ILE A 6 13.05 -38.08 5.73
N PRO A 7 13.09 -38.15 7.07
CA PRO A 7 12.05 -38.83 7.83
C PRO A 7 10.69 -38.16 7.62
N GLN A 8 9.69 -38.95 7.22
CA GLN A 8 8.33 -38.55 6.82
C GLN A 8 7.46 -37.89 7.91
N ARG A 9 8.03 -37.49 9.06
CA ARG A 9 7.35 -36.73 10.13
C ARG A 9 7.46 -35.20 10.00
N GLU A 10 8.12 -34.68 8.97
CA GLU A 10 8.68 -33.31 8.94
C GLU A 10 8.05 -32.31 7.95
N CYS A 11 6.89 -32.58 7.35
CA CYS A 11 6.29 -31.67 6.38
C CYS A 11 5.28 -30.69 7.01
N GLY A 12 5.74 -29.49 7.42
CA GLY A 12 4.92 -28.45 8.03
C GLY A 12 4.80 -27.15 7.22
N VAL A 13 4.73 -26.01 7.91
CA VAL A 13 4.63 -24.69 7.27
C VAL A 13 5.98 -24.00 7.30
N VAL A 14 6.44 -23.50 6.15
CA VAL A 14 7.67 -22.71 6.06
C VAL A 14 7.33 -21.22 6.03
N ILE A 15 7.86 -20.45 6.98
CA ILE A 15 7.72 -19.00 7.04
C ILE A 15 9.01 -18.35 6.55
N ILE A 16 8.90 -17.46 5.57
CA ILE A 16 10.01 -16.74 4.95
C ILE A 16 10.06 -15.34 5.54
N GLY A 17 11.10 -15.09 6.33
CA GLY A 17 11.37 -13.86 7.07
C GLY A 17 11.02 -13.96 8.56
N ALA A 18 11.77 -13.26 9.40
CA ALA A 18 11.61 -13.24 10.86
C ALA A 18 11.21 -11.85 11.41
N GLY A 19 10.41 -11.10 10.66
CA GLY A 19 9.92 -9.76 11.02
C GLY A 19 8.65 -9.75 11.87
N LEU A 20 8.07 -8.55 12.07
CA LEU A 20 6.79 -8.36 12.77
C LEU A 20 5.63 -9.07 12.06
N GLU A 21 5.69 -9.19 10.74
CA GLU A 21 4.75 -9.91 9.90
C GLU A 21 4.71 -11.39 10.26
N ALA A 22 5.87 -12.05 10.23
CA ALA A 22 6.02 -13.45 10.61
C ALA A 22 5.62 -13.66 12.06
N LEU A 23 6.06 -12.78 12.97
CA LEU A 23 5.75 -12.88 14.39
C LEU A 23 4.24 -12.78 14.66
N SER A 24 3.53 -11.96 13.88
CA SER A 24 2.07 -11.85 13.94
C SER A 24 1.37 -13.11 13.46
N VAL A 25 1.94 -13.82 12.49
CA VAL A 25 1.37 -15.10 12.04
C VAL A 25 1.63 -16.20 13.07
N VAL A 26 2.87 -16.41 13.46
CA VAL A 26 3.26 -17.54 14.33
C VAL A 26 2.63 -17.46 15.72
N SER A 27 2.40 -16.27 16.26
CA SER A 27 1.73 -16.09 17.56
C SER A 27 0.26 -16.52 17.57
N ARG A 28 -0.35 -16.69 16.39
CA ARG A 28 -1.76 -17.05 16.18
C ARG A 28 -1.95 -18.46 15.62
N LEU A 29 -0.88 -19.09 15.14
CA LEU A 29 -0.96 -20.44 14.60
C LEU A 29 -1.44 -21.42 15.69
N PRO A 30 -2.29 -22.39 15.34
CA PRO A 30 -2.66 -23.44 16.27
C PRO A 30 -1.42 -24.25 16.66
N PRO A 31 -1.35 -24.80 17.90
CA PRO A 31 -0.20 -25.56 18.36
C PRO A 31 0.21 -26.71 17.43
N SER A 32 -0.77 -27.38 16.80
CA SER A 32 -0.54 -28.48 15.85
C SER A 32 0.24 -28.05 14.60
N VAL A 33 -0.03 -26.85 14.07
CA VAL A 33 0.70 -26.30 12.92
C VAL A 33 2.03 -25.70 13.37
N LEU A 34 2.03 -25.02 14.52
CA LEU A 34 3.21 -24.31 15.04
C LEU A 34 4.34 -25.26 15.42
N GLN A 35 4.04 -26.46 15.91
CA GLN A 35 5.05 -27.46 16.30
C GLN A 35 5.92 -27.89 15.10
N ASN A 36 5.32 -27.96 13.91
CA ASN A 36 5.98 -28.38 12.67
C ASN A 36 6.35 -27.21 11.77
N ALA A 37 6.18 -25.96 12.23
CA ALA A 37 6.55 -24.79 11.47
C ALA A 37 8.07 -24.53 11.52
N THR A 38 8.62 -24.00 10.43
CA THR A 38 10.02 -23.62 10.31
C THR A 38 10.13 -22.19 9.81
N VAL A 39 11.07 -21.42 10.35
CA VAL A 39 11.32 -20.02 9.94
C VAL A 39 12.68 -19.92 9.28
N VAL A 40 12.72 -19.29 8.11
CA VAL A 40 13.95 -19.04 7.34
C VAL A 40 14.14 -17.52 7.20
N ASP A 41 15.25 -17.00 7.69
CA ASP A 41 15.60 -15.58 7.54
C ASP A 41 17.12 -15.41 7.40
N PRO A 42 17.63 -14.52 6.52
CA PRO A 42 19.06 -14.35 6.31
C PRO A 42 19.85 -13.92 7.54
N SER A 43 19.20 -13.25 8.50
CA SER A 43 19.85 -12.81 9.74
C SER A 43 20.05 -13.97 10.73
N GLY A 44 19.14 -14.96 10.72
CA GLY A 44 19.07 -16.00 11.74
C GLY A 44 18.47 -15.52 13.08
N GLU A 45 17.93 -14.29 13.14
CA GLU A 45 17.47 -13.66 14.37
C GLU A 45 16.10 -13.01 14.20
N TRP A 46 15.22 -13.17 15.20
CA TRP A 46 13.92 -12.51 15.21
C TRP A 46 14.10 -11.00 15.29
N LEU A 47 13.32 -10.27 14.49
CA LEU A 47 13.24 -8.80 14.49
C LEU A 47 14.56 -8.06 14.17
N HIS A 48 15.60 -8.77 13.71
CA HIS A 48 16.91 -8.18 13.42
C HIS A 48 16.82 -6.99 12.44
N SER A 49 16.24 -7.21 11.26
CA SER A 49 16.10 -6.18 10.22
C SER A 49 15.22 -5.01 10.67
N TRP A 50 14.19 -5.30 11.48
CA TRP A 50 13.27 -4.28 11.98
C TRP A 50 13.96 -3.39 13.03
N ASN A 51 14.65 -3.99 14.00
CA ASN A 51 15.39 -3.26 15.03
C ASN A 51 16.53 -2.43 14.40
N ALA A 52 17.30 -3.02 13.49
CA ALA A 52 18.35 -2.33 12.74
C ALA A 52 17.78 -1.10 11.99
N HIS A 53 16.62 -1.24 11.35
CA HIS A 53 15.95 -0.13 10.68
C HIS A 53 15.53 0.98 11.65
N CYS A 54 14.94 0.63 12.80
CA CYS A 54 14.57 1.61 13.83
C CYS A 54 15.78 2.38 14.36
N GLN A 55 16.89 1.69 14.66
CA GLN A 55 18.12 2.32 15.14
C GLN A 55 18.76 3.22 14.07
N LYS A 56 18.81 2.73 12.84
CA LYS A 56 19.38 3.42 11.67
C LYS A 56 18.71 4.75 11.39
N LEU A 57 17.38 4.80 11.45
CA LEU A 57 16.61 6.03 11.24
C LEU A 57 16.36 6.84 12.52
N GLY A 58 16.69 6.32 13.71
CA GLY A 58 16.40 6.98 14.98
C GLY A 58 14.91 7.00 15.35
N VAL A 59 14.17 5.95 15.00
CA VAL A 59 12.76 5.80 15.37
C VAL A 59 12.65 5.61 16.88
N THR A 60 12.01 6.56 17.57
CA THR A 60 11.79 6.47 19.03
C THR A 60 10.45 5.82 19.35
N HIS A 61 9.37 6.24 18.67
CA HIS A 61 8.01 5.73 18.89
C HIS A 61 7.37 5.24 17.60
N LEU A 62 6.48 4.26 17.73
CA LEU A 62 5.76 3.68 16.61
C LEU A 62 4.62 4.57 16.13
N ARG A 63 4.15 4.29 14.91
CA ARG A 63 2.89 4.86 14.37
C ARG A 63 1.71 3.93 14.58
N SER A 64 1.80 3.00 15.52
CA SER A 64 0.76 2.02 15.80
C SER A 64 0.48 2.02 17.29
N PRO A 65 -0.79 2.12 17.71
CA PRO A 65 -1.11 2.17 19.13
C PRO A 65 -0.86 0.81 19.79
N ILE A 66 -0.81 0.80 21.12
CA ILE A 66 -0.53 -0.42 21.91
C ILE A 66 -1.51 -1.58 21.68
N THR A 67 -2.65 -1.36 21.03
CA THR A 67 -3.60 -2.42 20.64
C THR A 67 -3.21 -3.14 19.35
N GLN A 68 -2.24 -2.60 18.60
CA GLN A 68 -1.73 -3.13 17.34
C GLN A 68 -0.31 -3.62 17.55
N HIS A 69 -0.15 -4.92 17.81
CA HIS A 69 1.13 -5.58 18.07
C HIS A 69 1.07 -7.06 17.62
N PRO A 70 2.21 -7.78 17.53
CA PRO A 70 2.21 -9.17 17.09
C PRO A 70 1.52 -10.17 18.02
N GLY A 71 1.31 -9.85 19.29
CA GLY A 71 0.64 -10.74 20.26
C GLY A 71 -0.77 -11.16 19.81
N ALA A 72 -1.20 -12.36 20.20
CA ALA A 72 -2.46 -12.93 19.76
C ALA A 72 -3.65 -12.11 20.28
N SER A 73 -3.67 -11.82 21.58
CA SER A 73 -4.70 -10.98 22.19
C SER A 73 -4.34 -9.49 22.10
N PRO A 74 -5.29 -8.60 21.74
CA PRO A 74 -5.07 -7.15 21.67
C PRO A 74 -4.69 -6.47 22.99
N LEU A 75 -4.85 -7.16 24.12
CA LEU A 75 -4.59 -6.63 25.46
C LEU A 75 -3.21 -7.01 26.01
N GLU A 76 -2.47 -7.91 25.34
CA GLU A 76 -1.23 -8.46 25.92
C GLU A 76 -0.14 -7.40 26.12
N LEU A 77 0.02 -6.47 25.17
CA LEU A 77 1.01 -5.40 25.32
C LEU A 77 0.63 -4.47 26.48
N ARG A 78 -0.66 -4.12 26.61
CA ARG A 78 -1.15 -3.32 27.73
C ARG A 78 -0.89 -4.00 29.07
N SER A 79 -1.28 -5.27 29.22
CA SER A 79 -1.03 -6.01 30.46
C SER A 79 0.46 -6.19 30.74
N PHE A 80 1.30 -6.33 29.71
CA PHE A 80 2.75 -6.38 29.87
C PHE A 80 3.32 -5.06 30.42
N ILE A 81 2.87 -3.92 29.88
CA ILE A 81 3.30 -2.59 30.33
C ILE A 81 2.93 -2.39 31.81
N GLU A 82 1.66 -2.66 32.16
CA GLU A 82 1.15 -2.51 33.53
C GLU A 82 1.90 -3.43 34.52
N GLN A 83 2.23 -4.66 34.12
CA GLN A 83 2.98 -5.60 34.96
C GLN A 83 4.45 -5.23 35.14
N GLN A 84 5.04 -4.49 34.20
CA GLN A 84 6.46 -4.13 34.20
C GLN A 84 6.71 -2.67 34.64
N GLY A 85 5.66 -1.87 34.84
CA GLY A 85 5.77 -0.45 35.18
C GLY A 85 6.43 0.40 34.09
N LEU A 86 6.07 0.13 32.82
CA LEU A 86 6.69 0.75 31.63
C LEU A 86 5.83 1.85 31.00
N GLU A 87 4.92 2.48 31.74
CA GLU A 87 3.98 3.48 31.23
C GLU A 87 4.68 4.72 30.65
N LYS A 88 5.92 5.00 31.10
CA LYS A 88 6.75 6.11 30.60
C LYS A 88 7.22 5.94 29.15
N GLU A 89 7.18 4.72 28.63
CA GLU A 89 7.52 4.39 27.23
C GLU A 89 6.34 4.61 26.28
N LEU A 90 5.22 5.15 26.80
CA LEU A 90 4.01 5.45 26.03
C LEU A 90 3.95 6.92 25.67
N LEU A 91 3.51 7.18 24.45
CA LEU A 91 3.28 8.50 23.93
C LEU A 91 1.83 8.66 23.48
N GLU A 92 1.13 9.64 24.05
CA GLU A 92 -0.19 10.03 23.57
C GLU A 92 -0.05 10.88 22.30
N VAL A 93 -0.59 10.38 21.18
CA VAL A 93 -0.55 11.08 19.88
C VAL A 93 -1.91 11.64 19.46
N ILE A 94 -2.98 11.14 20.07
CA ILE A 94 -4.35 11.65 19.93
C ILE A 94 -4.98 11.61 21.32
N PRO A 95 -5.44 12.76 21.86
CA PRO A 95 -6.10 12.81 23.16
C PRO A 95 -7.24 11.79 23.29
N GLY A 96 -7.24 11.03 24.38
CA GLY A 96 -8.31 10.07 24.71
C GLY A 96 -8.32 8.80 23.86
N HIS A 97 -7.30 8.57 23.02
CA HIS A 97 -7.12 7.33 22.26
C HIS A 97 -5.95 6.51 22.83
N SER A 98 -5.85 5.25 22.42
CA SER A 98 -4.74 4.40 22.84
C SER A 98 -3.38 5.03 22.44
N PRO A 99 -2.42 5.12 23.38
CA PRO A 99 -1.10 5.69 23.09
C PRO A 99 -0.31 4.75 22.18
N VAL A 100 0.79 5.27 21.63
CA VAL A 100 1.78 4.50 20.87
C VAL A 100 2.97 4.13 21.77
N PRO A 101 3.51 2.92 21.67
CA PRO A 101 4.69 2.53 22.43
C PRO A 101 5.97 3.03 21.77
N SER A 102 7.04 3.13 22.55
CA SER A 102 8.39 3.24 22.01
C SER A 102 8.77 1.98 21.20
N ALA A 103 9.72 2.12 20.27
CA ALA A 103 10.25 1.00 19.52
C ALA A 103 10.94 -0.02 20.44
N ALA A 104 11.66 0.47 21.47
CA ALA A 104 12.33 -0.37 22.46
C ALA A 104 11.33 -1.20 23.29
N LEU A 105 10.21 -0.58 23.70
CA LEU A 105 9.15 -1.28 24.42
C LEU A 105 8.52 -2.39 23.58
N LEU A 106 8.24 -2.14 22.28
CA LEU A 106 7.68 -3.18 21.42
C LEU A 106 8.67 -4.35 21.25
N LEU A 107 9.97 -4.06 21.07
CA LEU A 107 11.01 -5.09 20.97
C LEU A 107 11.03 -5.97 22.22
N LYS A 108 11.12 -5.34 23.39
CA LYS A 108 11.12 -6.03 24.70
C LYS A 108 9.86 -6.88 24.88
N PHE A 109 8.69 -6.34 24.54
CA PHE A 109 7.43 -7.10 24.57
C PHE A 109 7.48 -8.33 23.66
N CYS A 110 7.96 -8.16 22.42
CA CYS A 110 8.05 -9.27 21.46
C CYS A 110 8.99 -10.36 21.97
N GLU A 111 10.15 -10.02 22.50
CA GLU A 111 11.11 -10.97 23.05
C GLU A 111 10.55 -11.71 24.28
N GLU A 112 10.09 -10.97 25.28
CA GLU A 112 9.73 -11.54 26.59
C GLU A 112 8.35 -12.20 26.61
N ARG A 113 7.42 -11.79 25.75
CA ARG A 113 6.01 -12.27 25.79
C ARG A 113 5.55 -13.02 24.57
N VAL A 114 6.13 -12.77 23.40
CA VAL A 114 5.71 -13.43 22.15
C VAL A 114 6.69 -14.53 21.80
N ILE A 115 7.95 -14.19 21.54
CA ILE A 115 9.01 -15.12 21.13
C ILE A 115 9.31 -16.13 22.22
N SER A 116 9.37 -15.72 23.49
CA SER A 116 9.62 -16.61 24.64
C SER A 116 8.64 -17.79 24.73
N LYS A 117 7.41 -17.64 24.24
CA LYS A 117 6.36 -18.67 24.24
C LYS A 117 6.37 -19.59 23.02
N LEU A 118 7.15 -19.27 21.98
CA LEU A 118 7.22 -20.08 20.76
C LEU A 118 7.94 -21.42 21.00
N PRO A 119 7.62 -22.49 20.26
CA PRO A 119 8.37 -23.74 20.31
C PRO A 119 9.77 -23.57 19.71
N ASN A 120 10.69 -24.48 20.06
CA ASN A 120 12.07 -24.44 19.58
C ASN A 120 12.18 -24.54 18.04
N SER A 121 11.27 -25.24 17.38
CA SER A 121 11.20 -25.33 15.91
C SER A 121 11.05 -23.97 15.21
N VAL A 122 10.39 -23.02 15.88
CA VAL A 122 10.15 -21.67 15.36
C VAL A 122 11.11 -20.64 15.95
N LYS A 123 11.61 -20.86 17.17
CA LYS A 123 12.67 -20.03 17.78
C LYS A 123 14.01 -20.19 17.05
N ASN A 124 14.34 -21.41 16.64
CA ASN A 124 15.58 -21.73 15.95
C ASN A 124 15.44 -21.40 14.46
N ILE A 125 15.64 -20.13 14.12
CA ILE A 125 15.57 -19.66 12.73
C ILE A 125 16.71 -20.30 11.92
N ILE A 126 16.37 -20.80 10.73
CA ILE A 126 17.36 -21.21 9.73
C ILE A 126 17.95 -19.95 9.11
N LYS A 127 19.23 -19.70 9.38
CA LYS A 127 20.00 -18.59 8.80
C LYS A 127 20.34 -18.89 7.34
N ASP A 128 19.40 -18.57 6.45
CA ASP A 128 19.53 -18.79 5.01
C ASP A 128 18.59 -17.87 4.22
N THR A 129 18.70 -17.87 2.91
CA THR A 129 17.80 -17.14 1.99
C THR A 129 17.01 -18.14 1.15
N VAL A 130 15.68 -18.01 1.13
CA VAL A 130 14.85 -18.75 0.18
C VAL A 130 14.99 -18.14 -1.20
N VAL A 131 15.30 -18.97 -2.21
CA VAL A 131 15.52 -18.55 -3.59
C VAL A 131 14.43 -19.02 -4.55
N ASP A 132 13.75 -20.13 -4.26
CA ASP A 132 12.64 -20.65 -5.07
C ASP A 132 11.64 -21.40 -4.18
N VAL A 133 10.38 -21.41 -4.62
CA VAL A 133 9.30 -22.23 -4.06
C VAL A 133 8.64 -22.95 -5.23
N GLN A 134 8.71 -24.27 -5.21
CA GLN A 134 8.22 -25.13 -6.28
C GLN A 134 6.98 -25.89 -5.82
N PRO A 135 5.77 -25.53 -6.29
CA PRO A 135 4.57 -26.31 -6.02
C PRO A 135 4.69 -27.73 -6.59
N ILE A 136 4.11 -28.70 -5.90
CA ILE A 136 4.00 -30.09 -6.34
C ILE A 136 2.58 -30.27 -6.89
N TYR A 137 2.46 -30.62 -8.17
CA TYR A 137 1.16 -30.91 -8.81
C TYR A 137 1.03 -32.43 -8.93
N ASN A 138 0.06 -33.00 -8.22
CA ASN A 138 -0.38 -34.41 -8.15
C ASN A 138 0.55 -35.55 -8.65
N ALA A 139 0.80 -36.47 -7.70
CA ALA A 139 1.45 -37.78 -7.69
C ALA A 139 1.62 -38.65 -8.97
N GLU A 140 0.92 -38.43 -10.08
CA GLU A 140 1.05 -39.30 -11.27
C GLU A 140 2.40 -39.12 -11.98
N GLU A 141 2.98 -37.92 -12.01
CA GLU A 141 4.34 -37.71 -12.53
C GLU A 141 5.44 -38.29 -11.63
N ILE A 142 5.16 -38.49 -10.33
CA ILE A 142 6.10 -39.09 -9.39
C ILE A 142 6.11 -40.62 -9.58
N LYS A 143 4.94 -41.25 -9.74
CA LYS A 143 4.85 -42.67 -10.12
C LYS A 143 5.51 -42.96 -11.46
N ASN A 144 5.30 -42.12 -12.47
CA ASN A 144 5.93 -42.32 -13.79
C ASN A 144 7.45 -42.12 -13.73
N LYS A 145 7.97 -41.24 -12.86
CA LYS A 145 9.42 -41.08 -12.67
C LYS A 145 10.05 -42.21 -11.84
N GLU A 146 9.34 -42.76 -10.86
CA GLU A 146 9.78 -43.90 -10.08
C GLU A 146 9.75 -45.20 -10.92
N GLU A 147 8.76 -45.38 -11.80
CA GLU A 147 8.71 -46.50 -12.77
C GLU A 147 9.76 -46.36 -13.90
N GLU A 148 10.12 -45.13 -14.31
CA GLU A 148 11.22 -44.88 -15.26
C GLU A 148 12.61 -45.11 -14.64
N ASP A 149 12.80 -44.83 -13.33
CA ASP A 149 14.06 -45.13 -12.62
C ASP A 149 14.18 -46.62 -12.21
N GLU A 150 13.07 -47.36 -12.10
CA GLU A 150 13.07 -48.81 -11.79
C GLU A 150 13.19 -49.72 -13.02
N THR A 151 13.09 -49.19 -14.24
CA THR A 151 13.20 -50.01 -15.47
C THR A 151 14.63 -50.22 -15.99
N GLU A 152 15.66 -49.82 -15.24
CA GLU A 152 17.07 -50.06 -15.60
C GLU A 152 17.83 -51.07 -14.70
N THR A 153 17.15 -51.86 -13.87
CA THR A 153 17.80 -53.00 -13.19
C THR A 153 17.01 -54.29 -13.32
N GLU A 154 17.42 -55.13 -14.28
CA GLU A 154 17.03 -56.54 -14.32
C GLU A 154 17.67 -57.33 -13.16
N ASP A 155 16.83 -58.17 -12.55
CA ASP A 155 17.12 -59.49 -11.95
C ASP A 155 17.90 -59.56 -10.61
N ASP A 156 17.17 -59.79 -9.51
CA ASP A 156 17.29 -61.04 -8.72
C ASP A 156 16.10 -61.15 -7.76
N GLY A 157 15.52 -62.35 -7.69
CA GLY A 157 14.29 -62.62 -6.95
C GLY A 157 14.51 -62.60 -5.44
N THR A 158 13.77 -61.74 -4.74
CA THR A 158 13.23 -62.05 -3.41
C THR A 158 11.97 -61.21 -3.19
N ARG A 159 10.81 -61.86 -3.25
CA ARG A 159 9.51 -61.23 -2.98
C ARG A 159 9.38 -60.98 -1.47
N ALA A 160 9.89 -59.85 -1.01
CA ALA A 160 9.52 -59.31 0.29
C ALA A 160 8.08 -58.78 0.19
N VAL A 161 7.20 -59.34 1.02
CA VAL A 161 5.88 -58.76 1.29
C VAL A 161 6.16 -57.45 2.02
N LEU A 162 5.99 -56.32 1.33
CA LEU A 162 5.95 -55.01 1.95
C LEU A 162 4.56 -54.86 2.57
N ASP A 163 4.54 -54.65 3.89
CA ASP A 163 3.34 -54.33 4.64
C ASP A 163 2.71 -53.05 4.07
N GLU A 164 1.43 -53.13 3.67
CA GLU A 164 0.58 -52.01 3.22
C GLU A 164 0.18 -51.10 4.41
N GLU A 165 1.13 -50.63 5.21
CA GLU A 165 0.88 -49.72 6.33
C GLU A 165 1.72 -48.44 6.23
N ASP A 166 1.35 -47.49 5.36
CA ASP A 166 1.68 -46.06 5.55
C ASP A 166 0.86 -45.05 4.69
N GLU A 167 -0.43 -45.30 4.47
CA GLU A 167 -1.30 -44.46 3.62
C GLU A 167 -1.85 -43.18 4.30
N GLN A 168 -1.35 -42.78 5.48
CA GLN A 168 -1.89 -41.66 6.27
C GLN A 168 -0.92 -40.50 6.58
N SER A 169 0.31 -40.52 6.06
CA SER A 169 1.27 -39.43 6.30
C SER A 169 1.04 -38.24 5.35
N PRO A 170 0.93 -37.00 5.85
CA PRO A 170 0.62 -35.84 5.01
C PRO A 170 1.77 -35.49 4.06
N GLN A 171 1.47 -35.53 2.75
CA GLN A 171 2.43 -35.23 1.69
C GLN A 171 2.72 -33.71 1.57
N PRO A 172 3.92 -33.31 1.12
CA PRO A 172 4.24 -31.92 0.81
C PRO A 172 3.41 -31.38 -0.36
N SER A 173 3.07 -30.10 -0.29
CA SER A 173 2.43 -29.37 -1.40
C SER A 173 3.45 -28.57 -2.21
N CYS A 174 4.65 -28.36 -1.68
CA CYS A 174 5.72 -27.64 -2.34
C CYS A 174 7.11 -27.96 -1.76
N MET A 175 8.15 -27.67 -2.54
CA MET A 175 9.55 -27.71 -2.14
C MET A 175 10.12 -26.29 -2.06
N VAL A 176 10.74 -25.95 -0.93
CA VAL A 176 11.35 -24.64 -0.68
C VAL A 176 12.87 -24.76 -0.84
N HIS A 177 13.43 -24.04 -1.81
CA HIS A 177 14.86 -24.09 -2.13
C HIS A 177 15.60 -22.95 -1.44
N LEU A 178 16.68 -23.28 -0.74
CA LEU A 178 17.52 -22.33 -0.03
C LEU A 178 18.80 -22.02 -0.82
N ALA A 179 19.38 -20.84 -0.59
CA ALA A 179 20.63 -20.41 -1.23
C ALA A 179 21.82 -21.32 -0.88
N SER A 180 21.80 -21.99 0.27
CA SER A 180 22.80 -23.02 0.63
C SER A 180 22.71 -24.30 -0.19
N GLY A 181 21.67 -24.48 -1.01
CA GLY A 181 21.36 -25.73 -1.72
C GLY A 181 20.51 -26.72 -0.93
N ARG A 182 20.16 -26.41 0.33
CA ARG A 182 19.18 -27.19 1.11
C ARG A 182 17.77 -27.04 0.54
N ILE A 183 16.97 -28.10 0.62
CA ILE A 183 15.57 -28.13 0.18
C ILE A 183 14.70 -28.51 1.37
N LEU A 184 13.64 -27.74 1.62
CA LEU A 184 12.68 -27.99 2.70
C LEU A 184 11.31 -28.38 2.10
N PRO A 185 10.80 -29.59 2.35
CA PRO A 185 9.43 -29.94 1.99
C PRO A 185 8.44 -29.15 2.86
N ALA A 186 7.38 -28.60 2.25
CA ALA A 186 6.39 -27.79 2.95
C ALA A 186 4.96 -28.05 2.46
N ARG A 187 4.01 -28.04 3.39
CA ARG A 187 2.56 -28.06 3.06
C ARG A 187 2.05 -26.72 2.61
N ALA A 188 2.64 -25.65 3.16
CA ALA A 188 2.36 -24.28 2.78
C ALA A 188 3.55 -23.39 3.11
N VAL A 189 3.66 -22.29 2.38
CA VAL A 189 4.69 -21.27 2.56
C VAL A 189 4.03 -19.95 2.92
N ILE A 190 4.60 -19.21 3.86
CA ILE A 190 4.16 -17.86 4.22
C ILE A 190 5.29 -16.90 3.89
N VAL A 191 5.04 -15.97 2.96
CA VAL A 191 6.03 -15.00 2.51
C VAL A 191 5.75 -13.65 3.17
N THR A 192 6.72 -13.16 3.94
CA THR A 192 6.68 -11.78 4.45
C THR A 192 7.16 -10.81 3.38
N CYS A 193 6.29 -9.90 2.95
CA CYS A 193 6.58 -8.92 1.90
C CYS A 193 7.03 -7.58 2.47
N SER A 194 8.11 -7.60 3.26
CA SER A 194 8.65 -6.40 3.91
C SER A 194 9.66 -5.64 3.05
N ARG A 195 10.29 -6.31 2.06
CA ARG A 195 11.24 -5.64 1.13
C ARG A 195 10.52 -4.67 0.20
N CYS A 196 10.96 -3.42 0.23
CA CYS A 196 10.57 -2.36 -0.70
C CYS A 196 11.83 -1.68 -1.24
N ALA A 197 11.81 -1.27 -2.50
CA ALA A 197 12.90 -0.49 -3.07
C ALA A 197 12.73 1.00 -2.71
N PRO A 198 13.81 1.76 -2.47
CA PRO A 198 13.71 3.20 -2.32
C PRO A 198 13.20 3.83 -3.62
N VAL A 199 12.29 4.81 -3.52
CA VAL A 199 11.84 5.57 -4.69
C VAL A 199 12.96 6.55 -5.08
N VAL A 200 13.47 6.42 -6.30
CA VAL A 200 14.50 7.30 -6.86
C VAL A 200 13.87 8.16 -7.96
N PRO A 201 13.71 9.48 -7.75
CA PRO A 201 13.21 10.39 -8.78
C PRO A 201 14.07 10.35 -10.05
N THR A 202 13.45 10.61 -11.20
CA THR A 202 14.11 10.57 -12.52
C THR A 202 15.33 11.48 -12.58
N TRP A 203 15.23 12.73 -12.11
CA TRP A 203 16.35 13.68 -12.08
C TRP A 203 17.56 13.15 -11.28
N ALA A 204 17.31 12.37 -10.22
CA ALA A 204 18.36 11.80 -9.39
C ALA A 204 19.02 10.63 -10.11
N ARG A 205 18.22 9.79 -10.78
CA ARG A 205 18.73 8.69 -11.62
C ARG A 205 19.61 9.24 -12.75
N ASP A 206 19.17 10.29 -13.43
CA ASP A 206 19.93 10.94 -14.50
C ASP A 206 21.25 11.52 -13.97
N ALA A 207 21.23 12.17 -12.81
CA ALA A 207 22.44 12.68 -12.17
C ALA A 207 23.40 11.55 -11.79
N MET A 208 22.88 10.43 -11.31
CA MET A 208 23.70 9.27 -10.92
C MET A 208 24.37 8.59 -12.12
N VAL A 209 23.71 8.53 -13.28
CA VAL A 209 24.27 7.95 -14.51
C VAL A 209 25.33 8.86 -15.14
N ASN A 210 25.11 10.18 -15.15
CA ASN A 210 26.04 11.13 -15.77
C ASN A 210 27.40 11.24 -15.04
N GLU A 211 27.49 10.88 -13.76
CA GLU A 211 28.76 10.83 -13.01
C GLU A 211 29.62 9.62 -13.40
N VAL A 212 28.99 8.50 -13.81
CA VAL A 212 29.69 7.28 -14.27
C VAL A 212 30.29 7.48 -15.66
N GLY A 213 29.59 8.20 -16.55
CA GLY A 213 30.04 8.47 -17.92
C GLY A 213 31.26 9.39 -18.05
N GLN A 214 31.65 10.12 -16.98
CA GLN A 214 32.85 10.98 -17.00
C GLN A 214 34.15 10.24 -16.61
N HIS A 215 34.04 9.01 -16.10
CA HIS A 215 35.21 8.20 -15.70
C HIS A 215 35.59 7.10 -16.71
N GLU A 216 34.79 6.87 -17.76
CA GLU A 216 35.05 5.88 -18.81
C GLU A 216 35.21 6.54 -20.19
N GLU A 217 36.24 7.38 -20.38
CA GLU A 217 36.88 7.52 -21.69
C GLU A 217 37.73 6.27 -21.98
N LYS A 218 37.10 5.09 -22.08
CA LYS A 218 37.74 3.90 -22.69
C LYS A 218 36.82 2.72 -22.99
N VAL A 219 35.60 2.92 -23.49
CA VAL A 219 34.90 1.86 -24.24
C VAL A 219 34.14 2.48 -25.41
N ASN A 220 34.78 2.48 -26.58
CA ASN A 220 34.06 2.52 -27.85
C ASN A 220 33.41 1.15 -28.06
N GLU A 221 32.22 1.18 -28.67
CA GLU A 221 31.29 0.07 -28.93
C GLU A 221 30.39 -0.31 -27.75
N ILE A 222 29.13 0.14 -27.79
CA ILE A 222 27.91 -0.67 -27.66
C ILE A 222 26.71 0.25 -27.92
N SER A 223 26.17 0.16 -29.12
CA SER A 223 24.90 0.78 -29.54
C SER A 223 23.69 -0.09 -29.13
N GLN A 224 23.62 -0.49 -27.87
CA GLN A 224 22.47 -1.18 -27.27
C GLN A 224 22.24 -0.72 -25.82
N ILE A 225 21.67 0.47 -25.65
CA ILE A 225 21.24 1.00 -24.35
C ILE A 225 19.71 1.08 -24.35
N SER A 226 19.06 -0.07 -24.14
CA SER A 226 17.63 -0.13 -23.78
C SER A 226 17.34 -1.17 -22.68
N GLN A 227 18.38 -1.74 -22.07
CA GLN A 227 18.30 -2.67 -20.94
C GLN A 227 19.30 -2.26 -19.86
N ILE A 228 19.23 -1.01 -19.39
CA ILE A 228 19.84 -0.67 -18.10
C ILE A 228 18.96 -1.36 -17.05
N SER A 229 19.33 -2.60 -16.76
CA SER A 229 18.92 -3.37 -15.59
C SER A 229 19.04 -2.50 -14.35
N THR A 230 18.13 -2.72 -13.42
CA THR A 230 18.06 -2.22 -12.04
C THR A 230 19.32 -2.43 -11.20
N ASP A 231 20.40 -2.99 -11.76
CA ASP A 231 21.69 -3.27 -11.11
C ASP A 231 22.64 -2.06 -10.98
N VAL A 232 22.30 -0.91 -11.56
CA VAL A 232 23.03 0.36 -11.30
C VAL A 232 22.94 0.78 -9.81
N ALA A 233 22.06 0.14 -9.02
CA ALA A 233 21.94 0.35 -7.58
C ALA A 233 23.01 -0.35 -6.71
N SER A 234 23.92 -1.15 -7.28
CA SER A 234 24.86 -1.96 -6.46
C SER A 234 26.08 -1.19 -5.93
N LYS A 235 26.49 -0.09 -6.59
CA LYS A 235 27.53 0.80 -6.05
C LYS A 235 26.90 2.12 -5.57
N PRO A 236 27.02 2.47 -4.28
CA PRO A 236 26.43 3.69 -3.76
C PRO A 236 27.08 4.91 -4.41
N HIS A 237 26.26 5.78 -5.00
CA HIS A 237 26.74 7.05 -5.54
C HIS A 237 27.35 7.89 -4.40
N LYS A 238 28.46 8.59 -4.70
CA LYS A 238 29.24 9.28 -3.67
C LYS A 238 28.44 10.38 -2.97
N LYS A 239 27.67 11.16 -3.74
CA LYS A 239 26.93 12.35 -3.26
C LYS A 239 25.42 12.20 -3.10
N ILE A 240 24.76 11.40 -3.94
CA ILE A 240 23.31 11.13 -3.86
C ILE A 240 23.11 9.77 -3.18
N LYS A 241 22.36 9.74 -2.09
CA LYS A 241 22.10 8.52 -1.33
C LYS A 241 20.61 8.34 -1.09
N THR A 242 20.12 7.11 -1.14
CA THR A 242 18.75 6.79 -0.73
C THR A 242 18.67 6.62 0.79
N TRP A 243 17.47 6.76 1.37
CA TRP A 243 17.28 6.69 2.83
C TRP A 243 17.81 5.37 3.44
N ASP A 244 17.74 4.27 2.70
CA ASP A 244 18.22 2.94 3.11
C ASP A 244 19.75 2.82 3.08
N GLN A 245 20.47 3.82 2.57
CA GLN A 245 21.92 3.91 2.59
C GLN A 245 22.46 4.80 3.71
N ILE A 246 21.60 5.51 4.45
CA ILE A 246 22.01 6.44 5.52
C ILE A 246 22.02 5.72 6.85
N ASP A 247 23.19 5.65 7.50
CA ASP A 247 23.33 4.94 8.77
C ASP A 247 24.00 5.81 9.85
N PHE A 248 23.17 6.33 10.75
CA PHE A 248 23.64 7.13 11.88
C PHE A 248 24.25 6.30 13.02
N THR A 249 24.22 4.97 12.96
CA THR A 249 24.90 4.11 13.95
C THR A 249 26.36 3.89 13.60
N ASN A 250 26.71 4.03 12.32
CA ASN A 250 28.07 3.89 11.82
C ASN A 250 28.84 5.22 11.91
N SER A 251 29.88 5.26 12.74
CA SER A 251 30.67 6.49 12.93
C SER A 251 31.53 6.87 11.73
N GLU A 252 32.03 5.90 10.96
CA GLU A 252 32.75 6.18 9.73
C GLU A 252 31.84 6.86 8.71
N PHE A 253 30.59 6.38 8.61
CA PHE A 253 29.59 7.03 7.77
C PHE A 253 29.37 8.49 8.18
N GLN A 254 29.21 8.77 9.47
CA GLN A 254 29.00 10.13 9.98
C GLN A 254 30.16 11.07 9.63
N GLU A 255 31.40 10.65 9.87
CA GLU A 255 32.58 11.46 9.59
C GLU A 255 32.74 11.73 8.09
N GLN A 256 32.52 10.74 7.23
CA GLN A 256 32.72 10.86 5.80
C GLN A 256 31.55 11.52 5.07
N ASN A 257 30.32 11.44 5.58
CA ASN A 257 29.10 11.82 4.84
C ASN A 257 28.27 12.94 5.49
N ILE A 258 28.52 13.30 6.75
CA ILE A 258 27.71 14.29 7.48
C ILE A 258 28.55 15.47 7.95
N LYS A 259 29.63 15.20 8.70
CA LYS A 259 30.42 16.24 9.40
C LYS A 259 30.91 17.31 8.43
N GLY A 260 30.54 18.57 8.70
CA GLY A 260 30.99 19.71 7.91
C GLY A 260 30.38 19.82 6.50
N LYS A 261 29.29 19.08 6.21
CA LYS A 261 28.64 19.08 4.89
C LYS A 261 27.31 19.83 4.88
N ARG A 262 26.95 20.37 3.72
CA ARG A 262 25.59 20.85 3.41
C ARG A 262 24.77 19.70 2.87
N ILE A 263 23.70 19.34 3.56
CA ILE A 263 22.88 18.18 3.26
C ILE A 263 21.51 18.65 2.79
N VAL A 264 21.11 18.22 1.60
CA VAL A 264 19.75 18.42 1.09
C VAL A 264 18.98 17.10 1.16
N ILE A 265 17.85 17.11 1.86
CA ILE A 265 16.96 15.95 2.01
C ILE A 265 15.74 16.18 1.12
N VAL A 266 15.50 15.29 0.17
CA VAL A 266 14.36 15.38 -0.75
C VAL A 266 13.25 14.43 -0.28
N GLY A 267 12.14 15.02 0.19
CA GLY A 267 11.01 14.29 0.77
C GLY A 267 10.33 15.11 1.87
N GLY A 268 9.05 14.83 2.14
CA GLY A 268 8.25 15.57 3.14
C GLY A 268 7.60 14.70 4.23
N GLY A 269 7.99 13.43 4.35
CA GLY A 269 7.38 12.49 5.30
C GLY A 269 8.28 12.18 6.50
N MET A 270 7.83 11.26 7.35
CA MET A 270 8.58 10.76 8.51
C MET A 270 10.06 10.49 8.25
N THR A 271 10.40 9.77 7.19
CA THR A 271 11.79 9.44 6.86
C THR A 271 12.63 10.71 6.64
N ALA A 272 12.09 11.73 5.96
CA ALA A 272 12.82 12.98 5.74
C ALA A 272 13.07 13.73 7.06
N ALA A 273 12.05 13.80 7.91
CA ALA A 273 12.16 14.44 9.23
C ALA A 273 13.15 13.72 10.15
N LEU A 274 13.08 12.38 10.23
CA LEU A 274 13.99 11.57 11.03
C LEU A 274 15.44 11.67 10.54
N LEU A 275 15.67 11.66 9.22
CA LEU A 275 17.00 11.87 8.66
C LEU A 275 17.54 13.26 9.01
N ALA A 276 16.71 14.31 8.95
CA ALA A 276 17.12 15.66 9.30
C ALA A 276 17.47 15.78 10.80
N LEU A 277 16.62 15.23 11.68
CA LEU A 277 16.84 15.22 13.12
C LEU A 277 18.07 14.36 13.51
N GLY A 278 18.28 13.22 12.84
CA GLY A 278 19.45 12.38 13.04
C GLY A 278 20.76 13.03 12.60
N ALA A 279 20.71 13.96 11.64
CA ALA A 279 21.87 14.70 11.16
C ALA A 279 22.27 15.90 12.05
N ILE A 280 21.34 16.45 12.85
CA ILE A 280 21.63 17.48 13.86
C ILE A 280 22.05 16.87 15.21
N SER A 281 21.39 15.78 15.60
CA SER A 281 21.42 15.28 16.98
C SER A 281 22.28 14.03 17.08
N ARG A 282 23.52 14.19 17.59
CA ARG A 282 24.22 13.22 18.44
C ARG A 282 25.54 13.78 18.96
N GLU A 283 25.66 13.81 20.29
CA GLU A 283 26.83 14.26 21.05
C GLU A 283 28.13 13.60 20.54
N GLY A 284 29.06 14.41 20.03
CA GLY A 284 30.46 14.02 19.87
C GLY A 284 31.00 13.71 18.48
N LYS A 285 30.19 13.72 17.39
CA LYS A 285 30.69 13.40 16.03
C LYS A 285 30.39 14.43 14.92
N GLY A 286 30.08 15.66 15.34
CA GLY A 286 30.11 16.89 14.54
C GLY A 286 28.86 17.09 13.65
N PRO A 287 28.11 18.20 13.82
CA PRO A 287 26.89 18.44 13.04
C PRO A 287 27.19 18.69 11.56
N ALA A 288 26.18 18.44 10.71
CA ALA A 288 26.17 18.99 9.36
C ALA A 288 26.25 20.53 9.42
N THR A 289 26.87 21.16 8.42
CA THR A 289 26.99 22.63 8.37
C THR A 289 25.66 23.29 8.06
N ALA A 290 24.82 22.64 7.26
CA ALA A 290 23.47 23.09 6.97
C ALA A 290 22.62 21.89 6.53
N ILE A 291 21.37 21.83 7.00
CA ILE A 291 20.40 20.83 6.58
C ILE A 291 19.21 21.54 5.95
N THR A 292 18.84 21.14 4.72
CA THR A 292 17.65 21.65 4.05
C THR A 292 16.75 20.51 3.60
N ILE A 293 15.50 20.52 4.05
CA ILE A 293 14.45 19.63 3.53
C ILE A 293 13.78 20.32 2.34
N ILE A 294 13.67 19.62 1.21
CA ILE A 294 12.89 20.05 0.04
C ILE A 294 11.69 19.13 -0.12
N ALA A 295 10.51 19.72 -0.01
CA ALA A 295 9.25 19.03 -0.15
C ALA A 295 8.41 19.67 -1.26
N ARG A 296 8.01 18.87 -2.25
CA ARG A 296 7.11 19.28 -3.33
C ARG A 296 5.68 19.59 -2.88
N ARG A 297 5.34 19.39 -1.59
CA ARG A 297 4.02 19.69 -1.01
C ARG A 297 4.22 20.32 0.37
N PRO A 298 3.20 21.01 0.91
CA PRO A 298 3.17 21.33 2.33
C PRO A 298 3.36 20.05 3.16
N LEU A 299 4.14 20.14 4.22
CA LEU A 299 4.30 19.04 5.18
C LEU A 299 2.97 18.79 5.88
N ILE A 300 2.66 17.53 6.14
CA ILE A 300 1.38 17.12 6.73
C ILE A 300 1.66 16.46 8.08
N GLN A 301 1.07 17.01 9.15
CA GLN A 301 1.10 16.39 10.47
C GLN A 301 -0.07 15.41 10.62
N GLN A 302 0.22 14.13 10.86
CA GLN A 302 -0.79 13.11 11.17
C GLN A 302 -0.22 12.01 12.09
N PRO A 303 -1.03 11.51 13.03
CA PRO A 303 -0.60 10.44 13.93
C PRO A 303 -0.35 9.11 13.19
N PHE A 304 -1.19 8.79 12.20
CA PHE A 304 -1.19 7.50 11.50
C PHE A 304 -1.09 7.67 9.97
N ASN A 305 -0.75 6.59 9.26
CA ASN A 305 -0.62 6.60 7.79
C ASN A 305 -1.97 6.64 7.04
N CYS A 306 -3.01 6.08 7.66
CA CYS A 306 -4.38 6.05 7.15
C CYS A 306 -5.36 6.47 8.25
N ASP A 307 -6.52 6.97 7.85
CA ASP A 307 -7.65 7.20 8.77
C ASP A 307 -8.02 5.91 9.52
N ILE A 308 -8.39 6.05 10.80
CA ILE A 308 -8.74 4.95 11.71
C ILE A 308 -9.91 4.11 11.18
N GLY A 309 -10.80 4.67 10.35
CA GLY A 309 -11.87 3.89 9.70
C GLY A 309 -11.37 2.78 8.76
N TRP A 310 -10.10 2.85 8.31
CA TRP A 310 -9.45 1.79 7.53
C TRP A 310 -8.89 0.64 8.40
N TRP A 311 -8.99 0.74 9.73
CA TRP A 311 -8.51 -0.28 10.65
C TRP A 311 -9.55 -1.36 10.95
N GLY A 312 -10.78 -1.17 10.45
CA GLY A 312 -11.88 -2.09 10.63
C GLY A 312 -12.96 -1.90 9.58
N ASN A 313 -14.12 -2.50 9.84
CA ASN A 313 -15.18 -2.67 8.84
C ASN A 313 -15.76 -1.36 8.28
N LYS A 314 -15.55 -0.21 8.95
CA LYS A 314 -16.11 1.08 8.52
C LYS A 314 -15.77 1.41 7.06
N TYR A 315 -14.51 1.28 6.65
CA TYR A 315 -14.11 1.46 5.25
C TYR A 315 -13.69 0.14 4.57
N LEU A 316 -13.27 -0.86 5.35
CA LEU A 316 -12.85 -2.14 4.79
C LEU A 316 -13.99 -2.95 4.18
N ASN A 317 -15.25 -2.79 4.64
CA ASN A 317 -16.38 -3.51 4.05
C ASN A 317 -16.57 -3.16 2.56
N ALA A 318 -16.61 -1.85 2.24
CA ALA A 318 -16.75 -1.41 0.86
C ALA A 318 -15.54 -1.82 0.01
N PHE A 319 -14.34 -1.75 0.59
CA PHE A 319 -13.11 -2.17 -0.08
C PHE A 319 -13.09 -3.67 -0.42
N TRP A 320 -13.55 -4.55 0.49
CA TRP A 320 -13.58 -5.99 0.23
C TRP A 320 -14.73 -6.41 -0.70
N GLN A 321 -15.78 -5.58 -0.82
CA GLN A 321 -16.86 -5.80 -1.78
C GLN A 321 -16.51 -5.32 -3.19
N GLU A 322 -15.47 -4.51 -3.35
CA GLU A 322 -15.01 -4.04 -4.66
C GLU A 322 -14.35 -5.16 -5.47
N PRO A 323 -14.95 -5.62 -6.58
CA PRO A 323 -14.37 -6.68 -7.39
C PRO A 323 -13.12 -6.21 -8.14
N ASP A 324 -13.07 -4.97 -8.60
CA ASP A 324 -11.99 -4.48 -9.47
C ASP A 324 -10.70 -4.19 -8.66
N PRO A 325 -9.60 -4.94 -8.88
CA PRO A 325 -8.34 -4.67 -8.20
C PRO A 325 -7.72 -3.31 -8.56
N GLU A 326 -8.03 -2.74 -9.72
CA GLU A 326 -7.58 -1.40 -10.11
C GLU A 326 -8.28 -0.31 -9.30
N TYR A 327 -9.59 -0.44 -9.10
CA TYR A 327 -10.33 0.42 -8.20
C TYR A 327 -9.89 0.24 -6.75
N ARG A 328 -9.66 -0.98 -6.27
CA ARG A 328 -9.04 -1.24 -4.96
C ARG A 328 -7.69 -0.52 -4.80
N MET A 329 -6.83 -0.53 -5.82
CA MET A 329 -5.58 0.23 -5.81
C MET A 329 -5.82 1.74 -5.67
N LYS A 330 -6.80 2.30 -6.38
CA LYS A 330 -7.19 3.72 -6.24
C LYS A 330 -7.66 4.03 -4.83
N MET A 331 -8.51 3.19 -4.23
CA MET A 331 -8.95 3.32 -2.83
C MET A 331 -7.75 3.32 -1.88
N CYS A 332 -6.81 2.38 -2.05
CA CYS A 332 -5.62 2.29 -1.21
C CYS A 332 -4.68 3.50 -1.34
N ARG A 333 -4.59 4.10 -2.53
CA ARG A 333 -3.83 5.34 -2.75
C ARG A 333 -4.48 6.54 -2.08
N GLN A 334 -5.80 6.64 -2.14
CA GLN A 334 -6.55 7.73 -1.51
C GLN A 334 -6.51 7.65 0.02
N ALA A 335 -6.55 6.44 0.57
CA ALA A 335 -6.51 6.20 2.01
C ALA A 335 -5.16 6.52 2.67
N ARG A 336 -4.06 6.25 1.95
CA ARG A 336 -2.69 6.51 2.42
C ARG A 336 -2.37 7.98 2.17
N HIS A 337 -2.46 8.81 3.21
CA HIS A 337 -2.02 10.21 3.15
C HIS A 337 -0.49 10.26 3.05
N GLN A 338 0.03 10.08 1.83
CA GLN A 338 1.46 9.90 1.59
C GLN A 338 2.28 11.05 2.19
N ALA A 339 3.41 10.68 2.81
CA ALA A 339 4.40 11.59 3.37
C ALA A 339 3.88 12.49 4.51
N SER A 340 3.23 11.89 5.51
CA SER A 340 2.90 12.58 6.77
C SER A 340 3.98 12.38 7.84
N ILE A 341 3.98 13.25 8.85
CA ILE A 341 4.88 13.27 10.01
C ILE A 341 4.04 13.16 11.30
N THR A 342 4.47 12.37 12.27
CA THR A 342 3.78 12.22 13.57
C THR A 342 3.94 13.45 14.46
N PRO A 343 2.98 13.76 15.35
CA PRO A 343 3.01 14.96 16.18
C PRO A 343 4.31 15.19 16.96
N HIS A 344 4.91 14.17 17.58
CA HIS A 344 6.14 14.32 18.35
C HIS A 344 7.38 14.61 17.48
N VAL A 345 7.52 13.93 16.33
CA VAL A 345 8.59 14.23 15.36
C VAL A 345 8.39 15.61 14.74
N TRP A 346 7.14 16.01 14.52
CA TRP A 346 6.80 17.35 14.04
C TRP A 346 7.25 18.42 15.04
N ALA A 347 6.94 18.25 16.33
CA ALA A 347 7.38 19.19 17.37
C ALA A 347 8.92 19.27 17.47
N ALA A 348 9.61 18.13 17.36
CA ALA A 348 11.08 18.13 17.31
C ALA A 348 11.63 18.84 16.06
N LEU A 349 10.97 18.67 14.92
CA LEU A 349 11.32 19.34 13.67
C LEU A 349 11.07 20.85 13.75
N GLU A 350 9.94 21.29 14.34
CA GLU A 350 9.63 22.70 14.62
C GLU A 350 10.72 23.34 15.46
N ASN A 351 11.09 22.72 16.59
CA ASN A 351 12.15 23.25 17.45
C ASN A 351 13.49 23.40 16.71
N ALA A 352 13.83 22.45 15.84
CA ALA A 352 15.05 22.50 15.03
C ALA A 352 15.00 23.54 13.89
N VAL A 353 13.80 23.88 13.42
CA VAL A 353 13.60 24.99 12.47
C VAL A 353 13.71 26.33 13.18
N ASP A 354 13.08 26.45 14.36
CA ASP A 354 13.11 27.66 15.18
C ASP A 354 14.51 27.98 15.71
N SER A 355 15.33 26.96 16.00
CA SER A 355 16.75 27.10 16.35
C SER A 355 17.65 27.44 15.14
N GLY A 356 17.13 27.35 13.91
CA GLY A 356 17.87 27.58 12.68
C GLY A 356 18.77 26.41 12.23
N GLU A 357 18.68 25.25 12.87
CA GLU A 357 19.48 24.06 12.52
C GLU A 357 18.98 23.37 11.23
N ILE A 358 17.67 23.45 10.97
CA ILE A 358 17.03 22.86 9.77
C ILE A 358 16.28 23.95 9.01
N LYS A 359 16.52 24.02 7.69
CA LYS A 359 15.70 24.80 6.76
C LYS A 359 14.69 23.90 6.05
N ILE A 360 13.46 24.34 5.88
CA ILE A 360 12.43 23.61 5.12
C ILE A 360 11.95 24.45 3.94
N MET A 361 12.02 23.89 2.74
CA MET A 361 11.54 24.46 1.49
C MET A 361 10.33 23.64 0.99
N GLN A 362 9.12 24.14 1.24
CA GLN A 362 7.87 23.51 0.81
C GLN A 362 7.36 24.11 -0.50
N GLY A 363 6.68 23.29 -1.30
CA GLY A 363 6.16 23.70 -2.61
C GLY A 363 7.25 23.83 -3.68
N TYR A 364 8.38 23.16 -3.51
CA TYR A 364 9.47 23.11 -4.50
C TYR A 364 9.78 21.67 -4.88
N GLN A 365 10.00 21.45 -6.17
CA GLN A 365 10.53 20.18 -6.68
C GLN A 365 11.93 20.38 -7.24
N VAL A 366 12.74 19.32 -7.17
CA VAL A 366 14.05 19.28 -7.81
C VAL A 366 13.84 18.77 -9.23
N ASP A 367 14.28 19.54 -10.23
CA ASP A 367 14.17 19.13 -11.64
C ASP A 367 15.46 18.52 -12.17
N LYS A 368 16.60 18.96 -11.63
CA LYS A 368 17.92 18.52 -12.08
C LYS A 368 18.96 18.69 -10.98
N ALA A 369 19.93 17.78 -10.94
CA ALA A 369 21.17 17.93 -10.18
C ALA A 369 22.38 17.93 -11.13
N THR A 370 23.31 18.86 -10.94
CA THR A 370 24.55 18.95 -11.73
C THR A 370 25.76 19.18 -10.83
N LEU A 371 26.88 18.55 -11.15
CA LEU A 371 28.14 18.79 -10.44
C LEU A 371 28.69 20.18 -10.78
N LYS A 372 29.10 20.96 -9.77
CA LYS A 372 29.83 22.21 -9.98
C LYS A 372 31.30 21.95 -10.25
N SER A 373 31.85 22.67 -11.23
CA SER A 373 33.25 22.57 -11.68
C SER A 373 34.27 23.16 -10.70
N SER A 374 33.84 23.81 -9.61
CA SER A 374 34.73 24.42 -8.61
C SER A 374 35.17 23.41 -7.55
N GLY A 375 36.38 23.61 -7.00
CA GLY A 375 37.24 22.62 -6.31
C GLY A 375 36.69 21.81 -5.13
N ASN A 376 35.42 21.97 -4.73
CA ASN A 376 34.76 21.13 -3.71
C ASN A 376 33.75 20.11 -4.29
N GLN A 377 33.59 20.03 -5.63
CA GLN A 377 32.69 19.09 -6.30
C GLN A 377 31.25 19.11 -5.73
N SER A 378 30.69 20.26 -5.34
CA SER A 378 29.32 20.32 -4.82
C SER A 378 28.28 20.05 -5.93
N LEU A 379 27.09 19.59 -5.55
CA LEU A 379 25.94 19.49 -6.44
C LEU A 379 25.13 20.79 -6.41
N GLU A 380 24.75 21.28 -7.59
CA GLU A 380 23.73 22.31 -7.74
C GLU A 380 22.41 21.64 -8.12
N LEU A 381 21.38 21.84 -7.29
CA LEU A 381 20.03 21.37 -7.50
C LEU A 381 19.19 22.52 -8.06
N LYS A 382 18.65 22.35 -9.27
CA LYS A 382 17.69 23.28 -9.87
C LYS A 382 16.30 23.01 -9.34
N LEU A 383 15.61 24.07 -8.91
CA LEU A 383 14.32 23.99 -8.26
C LEU A 383 13.25 24.71 -9.08
N THR A 384 12.05 24.14 -9.13
CA THR A 384 10.86 24.83 -9.61
C THR A 384 9.75 24.81 -8.55
N PRO A 385 8.95 25.89 -8.46
CA PRO A 385 7.72 25.86 -7.69
C PRO A 385 6.78 24.76 -8.18
N THR A 386 6.18 24.03 -7.25
CA THR A 386 5.20 22.99 -7.59
C THR A 386 3.90 23.66 -8.03
N PRO A 387 3.35 23.30 -9.21
CA PRO A 387 2.11 23.89 -9.69
C PRO A 387 0.94 23.69 -8.73
N ASN A 388 0.05 24.69 -8.63
CA ASN A 388 -1.20 24.65 -7.85
C ASN A 388 -1.00 24.47 -6.33
N ILE A 389 0.16 24.82 -5.77
CA ILE A 389 0.39 24.83 -4.32
C ILE A 389 0.49 26.28 -3.86
N ASP A 390 -0.48 26.68 -3.03
CA ASP A 390 -0.44 27.94 -2.32
C ASP A 390 0.54 27.83 -1.13
N THR A 391 1.76 28.33 -1.32
CA THR A 391 2.80 28.32 -0.29
C THR A 391 2.52 29.30 0.85
N SER A 392 1.51 30.17 0.75
CA SER A 392 1.19 31.18 1.78
C SER A 392 0.52 30.60 3.03
N LYS A 393 0.05 29.35 2.98
CA LYS A 393 -0.73 28.71 4.06
C LYS A 393 0.06 27.72 4.93
N SER A 394 1.37 27.52 4.69
CA SER A 394 2.16 26.60 5.50
C SER A 394 2.70 27.30 6.75
N SER A 395 2.38 26.78 7.92
CA SER A 395 2.77 27.31 9.24
C SER A 395 4.27 27.27 9.53
N LEU A 396 5.06 26.56 8.71
CA LEU A 396 6.51 26.38 8.88
C LEU A 396 7.36 27.34 8.02
N PHE A 397 6.80 28.47 7.57
CA PHE A 397 7.58 29.51 6.88
C PHE A 397 8.29 30.41 7.88
N VAL A 398 9.62 30.35 7.94
CA VAL A 398 10.44 31.42 8.52
C VAL A 398 10.93 32.32 7.40
N GLY A 399 10.44 33.55 7.44
CA GLY A 399 10.89 34.67 6.63
C GLY A 399 10.54 35.99 7.32
N SER A 400 11.13 36.27 8.48
CA SER A 400 11.27 37.66 8.94
C SER A 400 12.60 37.84 9.66
N SER A 401 13.53 38.46 8.93
CA SER A 401 14.72 39.11 9.44
C SER A 401 14.38 40.09 10.57
N THR A 402 15.23 40.10 11.59
CA THR A 402 15.30 41.10 12.66
C THR A 402 15.51 42.50 12.10
N SER A 403 14.61 43.44 12.43
CA SER A 403 14.95 44.87 12.52
C SER A 403 14.01 45.61 13.48
N SER A 404 14.64 46.37 14.36
CA SER A 404 14.15 47.29 15.39
C SER A 404 12.98 48.21 14.99
N SER A 405 12.09 48.42 15.97
CA SER A 405 11.25 49.61 16.24
C SER A 405 11.03 50.63 15.10
N GLY A 406 9.85 50.59 14.49
CA GLY A 406 9.31 51.63 13.63
C GLY A 406 7.80 51.42 13.42
N SER A 407 7.03 52.51 13.42
CA SER A 407 5.56 52.60 13.39
C SER A 407 4.88 51.88 12.20
N PRO A 408 3.57 51.56 12.30
CA PRO A 408 2.86 50.79 11.28
C PRO A 408 2.51 51.68 10.07
N THR A 409 3.11 51.39 8.93
CA THR A 409 2.63 51.80 7.60
C THR A 409 2.32 50.56 6.76
N SER A 410 1.29 50.71 5.93
CA SER A 410 0.51 49.69 5.22
C SER A 410 1.32 48.58 4.49
N PRO A 411 0.77 47.36 4.35
CA PRO A 411 1.47 46.24 3.74
C PRO A 411 1.62 46.48 2.23
N THR A 412 2.83 46.75 1.80
CA THR A 412 3.21 46.68 0.39
C THR A 412 3.59 45.22 0.12
N ALA A 413 2.94 44.59 -0.85
CA ALA A 413 3.18 43.20 -1.23
C ALA A 413 4.62 43.01 -1.72
N THR A 414 5.50 42.52 -0.84
CA THR A 414 6.84 42.09 -1.20
C THR A 414 6.73 40.82 -2.03
N SER A 415 7.04 40.93 -3.33
CA SER A 415 7.15 39.77 -4.22
C SER A 415 8.18 38.78 -3.66
N ALA A 416 7.76 37.55 -3.39
CA ALA A 416 8.64 36.49 -2.90
C ALA A 416 9.70 36.19 -3.99
N SER A 417 10.98 36.44 -3.69
CA SER A 417 12.07 36.05 -4.61
C SER A 417 12.09 34.53 -4.74
N CYS A 418 11.80 34.01 -5.93
CA CYS A 418 11.81 32.58 -6.20
C CYS A 418 13.25 32.04 -6.14
N VAL A 419 13.50 31.07 -5.26
CA VAL A 419 14.78 30.36 -5.21
C VAL A 419 14.84 29.42 -6.40
N SER A 420 15.78 29.64 -7.32
CA SER A 420 15.94 28.85 -8.54
C SER A 420 16.93 27.69 -8.41
N SER A 421 17.83 27.74 -7.43
CA SER A 421 18.81 26.68 -7.19
C SER A 421 19.31 26.64 -5.74
N ILE A 422 19.78 25.47 -5.31
CA ILE A 422 20.45 25.27 -4.02
C ILE A 422 21.67 24.37 -4.18
N GLU A 423 22.73 24.66 -3.43
CA GLU A 423 23.93 23.83 -3.40
C GLU A 423 23.88 22.79 -2.28
N ALA A 424 24.40 21.60 -2.56
CA ALA A 424 24.49 20.49 -1.62
C ALA A 424 25.82 19.75 -1.78
N ASP A 425 26.45 19.36 -0.68
CA ASP A 425 27.60 18.47 -0.72
C ASP A 425 27.16 17.00 -0.73
N CYS A 426 26.00 16.73 -0.11
CA CYS A 426 25.29 15.44 -0.14
C CYS A 426 23.78 15.65 -0.31
N VAL A 427 23.15 14.73 -1.03
CA VAL A 427 21.70 14.70 -1.26
C VAL A 427 21.13 13.38 -0.77
N TRP A 428 20.13 13.43 0.10
CA TRP A 428 19.47 12.25 0.65
C TRP A 428 18.04 12.14 0.12
N LEU A 429 17.74 11.03 -0.55
CA LEU A 429 16.44 10.75 -1.13
C LEU A 429 15.55 10.05 -0.09
N ALA A 430 14.67 10.84 0.53
CA ALA A 430 13.64 10.39 1.45
C ALA A 430 12.26 10.35 0.73
N CYS A 431 12.25 9.87 -0.52
CA CYS A 431 11.10 9.90 -1.42
C CYS A 431 10.11 8.73 -1.20
N GLY A 432 10.27 7.99 -0.12
CA GLY A 432 9.47 6.80 0.20
C GLY A 432 10.06 5.51 -0.36
N SER A 433 9.24 4.45 -0.33
CA SER A 433 9.59 3.14 -0.84
C SER A 433 8.45 2.56 -1.67
N ALA A 434 8.81 1.83 -2.71
CA ALA A 434 7.88 1.18 -3.63
C ALA A 434 7.92 -0.33 -3.43
N TYR A 435 6.74 -0.95 -3.43
CA TYR A 435 6.61 -2.40 -3.51
C TYR A 435 6.28 -2.81 -4.94
N ASN A 436 6.97 -3.84 -5.43
CA ASN A 436 6.71 -4.42 -6.73
C ASN A 436 7.01 -5.93 -6.66
N ALA A 437 5.96 -6.76 -6.65
CA ALA A 437 6.09 -8.21 -6.60
C ALA A 437 6.87 -8.77 -7.79
N ALA A 438 6.78 -8.15 -8.97
CA ALA A 438 7.53 -8.58 -10.15
C ALA A 438 9.05 -8.37 -10.02
N LEU A 439 9.48 -7.47 -9.12
CA LEU A 439 10.90 -7.22 -8.83
C LEU A 439 11.42 -8.01 -7.63
N GLN A 440 10.55 -8.74 -6.92
CA GLN A 440 10.97 -9.63 -5.84
C GLN A 440 11.37 -10.98 -6.46
N PRO A 441 12.64 -11.43 -6.36
CA PRO A 441 13.10 -12.64 -7.06
C PRO A 441 12.22 -13.85 -6.80
N LEU A 442 11.88 -14.11 -5.53
CA LEU A 442 11.04 -15.24 -5.14
C LEU A 442 9.62 -15.17 -5.75
N LEU A 443 8.97 -14.01 -5.69
CA LEU A 443 7.60 -13.85 -6.20
C LEU A 443 7.56 -13.84 -7.73
N CYS A 444 8.61 -13.32 -8.38
CA CYS A 444 8.76 -13.39 -9.83
C CYS A 444 8.85 -14.84 -10.31
N THR A 445 9.63 -15.68 -9.61
CA THR A 445 9.71 -17.12 -9.93
C THR A 445 8.36 -17.81 -9.76
N ILE A 446 7.64 -17.55 -8.66
CA ILE A 446 6.29 -18.10 -8.45
C ILE A 446 5.35 -17.62 -9.56
N GLN A 447 5.38 -16.33 -9.91
CA GLN A 447 4.54 -15.74 -10.94
C GLN A 447 4.79 -16.33 -12.33
N SER A 448 6.05 -16.65 -12.66
CA SER A 448 6.39 -17.26 -13.95
C SER A 448 5.77 -18.66 -14.14
N LYS A 449 5.59 -19.40 -13.03
CA LYS A 449 5.04 -20.76 -13.01
C LYS A 449 3.52 -20.75 -12.82
N LEU A 450 3.03 -19.87 -11.95
CA LEU A 450 1.63 -19.70 -11.57
C LEU A 450 1.24 -18.22 -11.67
N PRO A 451 0.82 -17.76 -12.87
CA PRO A 451 0.56 -16.34 -13.07
C PRO A 451 -0.66 -15.89 -12.28
N THR A 452 -0.50 -14.77 -11.56
CA THR A 452 -1.63 -13.97 -11.07
C THR A 452 -1.55 -12.56 -11.67
N ARG A 453 -2.69 -11.86 -11.71
CA ARG A 453 -2.74 -10.46 -12.15
C ARG A 453 -1.91 -9.61 -11.17
N ILE A 454 -1.05 -8.76 -11.69
CA ILE A 454 -0.36 -7.72 -10.91
C ILE A 454 -0.94 -6.37 -11.28
N VAL A 455 -1.42 -5.63 -10.28
CA VAL A 455 -1.94 -4.27 -10.43
C VAL A 455 -1.03 -3.31 -9.68
N ALA A 456 -0.41 -2.39 -10.41
CA ALA A 456 0.51 -1.39 -9.88
C ALA A 456 1.61 -1.96 -8.95
N GLY A 457 2.14 -3.14 -9.27
CA GLY A 457 3.18 -3.82 -8.49
C GLY A 457 2.65 -4.78 -7.41
N TYR A 458 1.35 -4.83 -7.19
CA TYR A 458 0.74 -5.71 -6.17
C TYR A 458 0.05 -6.93 -6.80
N PRO A 459 0.29 -8.15 -6.29
CA PRO A 459 -0.38 -9.34 -6.78
C PRO A 459 -1.86 -9.35 -6.34
N VAL A 460 -2.73 -9.82 -7.22
CA VAL A 460 -4.11 -10.15 -6.86
C VAL A 460 -4.09 -11.50 -6.16
N LEU A 461 -4.41 -11.48 -4.87
CA LEU A 461 -4.51 -12.65 -4.01
C LEU A 461 -5.97 -12.93 -3.69
N ASP A 462 -6.24 -14.12 -3.16
CA ASP A 462 -7.54 -14.40 -2.56
C ASP A 462 -7.80 -13.43 -1.38
N PRO A 463 -8.88 -12.64 -1.39
CA PRO A 463 -9.17 -11.70 -0.31
C PRO A 463 -9.46 -12.38 1.03
N ALA A 464 -9.96 -13.62 1.04
CA ALA A 464 -10.36 -14.29 2.28
C ALA A 464 -9.18 -14.91 3.05
N SER A 465 -8.13 -15.33 2.34
CA SER A 465 -7.00 -16.09 2.89
C SER A 465 -5.64 -15.45 2.65
N CYS A 466 -5.53 -14.49 1.73
CA CYS A 466 -4.27 -13.92 1.22
C CYS A 466 -3.36 -14.95 0.52
N VAL A 467 -3.94 -16.04 0.01
CA VAL A 467 -3.21 -17.08 -0.74
C VAL A 467 -2.99 -16.65 -2.20
N TRP A 468 -1.84 -17.05 -2.74
CA TRP A 468 -1.52 -16.95 -4.15
C TRP A 468 -2.39 -17.93 -4.95
N PRO A 469 -3.07 -17.50 -6.03
CA PRO A 469 -3.93 -18.40 -6.81
C PRO A 469 -3.16 -19.58 -7.40
N GLY A 470 -3.53 -20.80 -7.01
CA GLY A 470 -2.93 -22.05 -7.50
C GLY A 470 -1.62 -22.45 -6.83
N ALA A 471 -1.08 -21.67 -5.90
CA ALA A 471 0.13 -22.01 -5.15
C ALA A 471 -0.18 -22.11 -3.65
N PRO A 472 0.41 -23.06 -2.90
CA PRO A 472 0.30 -23.11 -1.44
C PRO A 472 1.16 -22.03 -0.76
N VAL A 473 1.07 -20.78 -1.24
CA VAL A 473 1.88 -19.64 -0.86
C VAL A 473 0.99 -18.51 -0.37
N TYR A 474 1.10 -18.16 0.90
CA TYR A 474 0.39 -17.06 1.54
C TYR A 474 1.26 -15.82 1.61
N ILE A 475 0.68 -14.65 1.35
CA ILE A 475 1.40 -13.37 1.43
C ILE A 475 0.90 -12.57 2.64
N VAL A 476 1.83 -12.08 3.46
CA VAL A 476 1.54 -11.19 4.59
C VAL A 476 2.36 -9.91 4.48
N GLY A 477 1.80 -8.80 4.98
CA GLY A 477 2.42 -7.48 4.90
C GLY A 477 2.04 -6.73 3.64
N ARG A 478 2.90 -5.81 3.21
CA ARG A 478 2.60 -4.86 2.12
C ARG A 478 2.18 -5.52 0.81
N GLY A 479 2.71 -6.70 0.49
CA GLY A 479 2.32 -7.46 -0.71
C GLY A 479 0.85 -7.87 -0.75
N ALA A 480 0.17 -7.94 0.38
CA ALA A 480 -1.25 -8.28 0.47
C ALA A 480 -2.20 -7.07 0.38
N LEU A 481 -1.70 -5.89 -0.03
CA LEU A 481 -2.46 -4.63 -0.05
C LEU A 481 -3.81 -4.73 -0.77
N LEU A 482 -3.88 -5.39 -1.93
CA LEU A 482 -5.14 -5.53 -2.68
C LEU A 482 -6.14 -6.49 -2.02
N ALA A 483 -5.67 -7.42 -1.19
CA ALA A 483 -6.53 -8.35 -0.46
C ALA A 483 -6.98 -7.75 0.89
N VAL A 484 -6.07 -7.09 1.60
CA VAL A 484 -6.24 -6.67 2.99
C VAL A 484 -6.78 -5.25 3.09
N GLY A 485 -6.24 -4.33 2.29
CA GLY A 485 -6.54 -2.90 2.35
C GLY A 485 -5.28 -2.03 2.47
N PRO A 486 -5.47 -0.69 2.57
CA PRO A 486 -4.35 0.27 2.55
C PRO A 486 -3.37 0.09 3.70
N CYS A 487 -3.80 -0.48 4.82
CA CYS A 487 -2.97 -0.67 6.02
C CYS A 487 -2.16 -1.98 6.01
N ALA A 488 -2.10 -2.71 4.89
CA ALA A 488 -1.49 -4.05 4.83
C ALA A 488 0.00 -4.07 5.25
N GLY A 489 0.71 -2.94 5.12
CA GLY A 489 2.11 -2.81 5.56
C GLY A 489 2.29 -2.35 7.01
N GLU A 490 1.19 -2.10 7.72
CA GLU A 490 1.17 -1.63 9.11
C GLU A 490 0.67 -2.74 10.04
N LEU A 491 1.00 -2.66 11.34
CA LEU A 491 0.66 -3.69 12.34
C LEU A 491 -0.83 -4.08 12.32
N VAL A 492 -1.73 -3.12 12.07
CA VAL A 492 -3.16 -3.40 11.97
C VAL A 492 -3.50 -4.29 10.76
N GLY A 493 -2.99 -4.00 9.57
CA GLY A 493 -3.24 -4.82 8.38
C GLY A 493 -2.47 -6.13 8.40
N ILE A 494 -1.27 -6.15 8.99
CA ILE A 494 -0.51 -7.37 9.25
C ILE A 494 -1.32 -8.33 10.12
N ARG A 495 -1.95 -7.84 11.20
CA ARG A 495 -2.83 -8.66 12.06
C ARG A 495 -4.04 -9.18 11.29
N LEU A 496 -4.71 -8.33 10.50
CA LEU A 496 -5.85 -8.75 9.66
C LEU A 496 -5.47 -9.85 8.66
N ALA A 497 -4.30 -9.70 8.01
CA ALA A 497 -3.76 -10.71 7.11
C ALA A 497 -3.41 -12.01 7.86
N ALA A 498 -2.76 -11.90 9.01
CA ALA A 498 -2.43 -13.05 9.85
C ALA A 498 -3.68 -13.84 10.28
N ASP A 499 -4.75 -13.16 10.71
CA ASP A 499 -6.00 -13.81 11.10
C ASP A 499 -6.62 -14.59 9.92
N ARG A 500 -6.57 -14.04 8.70
CA ARG A 500 -7.03 -14.70 7.46
C ARG A 500 -6.21 -15.93 7.11
N ILE A 501 -4.88 -15.78 7.11
CA ILE A 501 -3.93 -16.86 6.82
C ILE A 501 -4.12 -17.99 7.84
N VAL A 502 -4.14 -17.66 9.13
CA VAL A 502 -4.33 -18.66 10.21
C VAL A 502 -5.67 -19.37 10.08
N LYS A 503 -6.76 -18.66 9.74
CA LYS A 503 -8.07 -19.27 9.48
C LYS A 503 -8.04 -20.23 8.30
N SER A 504 -7.26 -19.92 7.26
CA SER A 504 -7.05 -20.79 6.11
C SER A 504 -6.20 -22.01 6.47
N LEU A 505 -5.08 -21.81 7.18
CA LEU A 505 -4.18 -22.88 7.61
C LEU A 505 -4.82 -23.86 8.59
N LYS A 506 -5.81 -23.41 9.38
CA LYS A 506 -6.64 -24.29 10.23
C LYS A 506 -7.47 -25.31 9.44
N LYS A 507 -7.60 -25.15 8.12
CA LYS A 507 -8.38 -26.06 7.26
C LYS A 507 -7.53 -27.03 6.44
N LEU A 508 -6.20 -26.94 6.54
CA LEU A 508 -5.28 -27.71 5.70
C LEU A 508 -5.34 -29.23 5.94
N ASP A 509 -6.20 -29.70 6.85
CA ASP A 509 -6.39 -31.08 7.28
C ASP A 509 -7.85 -31.59 7.16
N TYR A 510 -8.74 -30.90 6.44
CA TYR A 510 -10.10 -31.41 6.19
C TYR A 510 -10.33 -31.69 4.70
N SER A 511 -10.59 -32.97 4.38
CA SER A 511 -10.87 -33.51 3.04
C SER A 511 -11.66 -32.55 2.14
N GLY A 512 -11.09 -32.18 0.99
CA GLY A 512 -11.71 -31.27 0.01
C GLY A 512 -10.68 -30.57 -0.87
N LYS A 513 -11.14 -29.68 -1.77
CA LYS A 513 -10.27 -28.79 -2.54
C LYS A 513 -9.54 -27.84 -1.61
N THR A 514 -8.26 -27.64 -1.88
CA THR A 514 -7.40 -26.73 -1.13
C THR A 514 -7.74 -25.26 -1.41
N GLU A 515 -7.41 -24.37 -0.48
CA GLU A 515 -7.74 -22.94 -0.60
C GLU A 515 -7.06 -22.28 -1.81
N TRP A 516 -5.87 -22.73 -2.20
CA TRP A 516 -5.18 -22.22 -3.39
C TRP A 516 -5.80 -22.70 -4.70
N GLU A 517 -6.38 -23.91 -4.74
CA GLU A 517 -7.17 -24.39 -5.88
C GLU A 517 -8.47 -23.60 -6.03
N ILE A 518 -9.17 -23.34 -4.91
CA ILE A 518 -10.38 -22.51 -4.89
C ILE A 518 -10.05 -21.09 -5.39
N ALA A 519 -8.95 -20.51 -4.90
CA ALA A 519 -8.47 -19.20 -5.34
C ALA A 519 -8.14 -19.19 -6.85
N ALA A 520 -7.53 -20.27 -7.36
CA ALA A 520 -7.24 -20.41 -8.79
C ALA A 520 -8.51 -20.40 -9.65
N GLU A 521 -9.54 -21.15 -9.24
CA GLU A 521 -10.82 -21.23 -9.96
C GLU A 521 -11.56 -19.89 -10.03
N ILE A 522 -11.45 -19.07 -8.99
CA ILE A 522 -12.11 -17.76 -8.92
C ILE A 522 -11.31 -16.70 -9.71
N LEU A 523 -9.99 -16.68 -9.53
CA LEU A 523 -9.16 -15.55 -9.95
C LEU A 523 -8.49 -15.73 -11.32
N LEU A 524 -8.18 -16.96 -11.74
CA LEU A 524 -7.49 -17.21 -13.00
C LEU A 524 -8.36 -17.14 -14.26
N PRO A 525 -9.68 -17.45 -14.28
CA PRO A 525 -10.50 -17.31 -15.50
C PRO A 525 -10.48 -15.89 -16.08
N HIS A 526 -10.37 -14.88 -15.23
CA HIS A 526 -10.29 -13.47 -15.61
C HIS A 526 -8.98 -13.09 -16.32
N LEU A 527 -7.92 -13.91 -16.20
CA LEU A 527 -6.69 -13.73 -17.00
C LEU A 527 -6.90 -14.13 -18.46
N LYS A 528 -7.83 -15.05 -18.74
CA LYS A 528 -8.13 -15.54 -20.10
C LYS A 528 -9.07 -14.61 -20.87
N THR A 529 -9.87 -13.81 -20.18
CA THR A 529 -10.90 -12.93 -20.76
C THR A 529 -10.54 -11.44 -20.71
N ALA A 530 -9.36 -11.09 -20.18
CA ALA A 530 -8.87 -9.71 -20.18
C ALA A 530 -8.77 -9.19 -21.64
N PRO A 531 -9.38 -8.03 -21.98
CA PRO A 531 -9.26 -7.43 -23.30
C PRO A 531 -7.77 -7.14 -23.55
N GLY A 532 -7.14 -7.94 -24.41
CA GLY A 532 -5.69 -7.93 -24.66
C GLY A 532 -5.07 -9.32 -24.81
N ALA A 533 -5.72 -10.39 -24.33
CA ALA A 533 -5.25 -11.76 -24.54
C ALA A 533 -5.91 -12.38 -25.81
N ALA A 534 -5.30 -12.18 -26.98
CA ALA A 534 -5.67 -12.96 -28.16
C ALA A 534 -5.39 -14.46 -27.93
N PRO A 535 -6.23 -15.38 -28.44
CA PRO A 535 -6.04 -16.82 -28.27
C PRO A 535 -4.78 -17.26 -28.99
N ARG A 536 -3.80 -17.80 -28.25
CA ARG A 536 -2.65 -18.46 -28.85
C ARG A 536 -3.12 -19.79 -29.44
N THR A 537 -2.98 -19.95 -30.74
CA THR A 537 -3.02 -21.26 -31.40
C THR A 537 -2.01 -22.20 -30.73
N PRO A 538 -2.29 -23.51 -30.63
CA PRO A 538 -1.31 -24.45 -30.11
C PRO A 538 -0.04 -24.39 -30.97
N PRO A 539 1.17 -24.43 -30.37
CA PRO A 539 2.40 -24.32 -31.13
C PRO A 539 2.52 -25.53 -32.07
N PRO A 540 2.97 -25.34 -33.32
CA PRO A 540 3.39 -26.47 -34.15
C PRO A 540 4.64 -27.10 -33.51
N GLU A 541 4.74 -28.42 -33.54
CA GLU A 541 5.92 -29.16 -33.08
C GLU A 541 7.19 -28.61 -33.73
N ILE A 542 8.11 -28.06 -32.93
CA ILE A 542 9.40 -27.57 -33.41
C ILE A 542 10.46 -28.65 -33.17
N ASN A 543 10.88 -29.26 -34.26
CA ASN A 543 12.07 -30.10 -34.36
C ASN A 543 13.32 -29.27 -33.95
N LEU A 544 13.98 -29.70 -32.89
CA LEU A 544 15.25 -29.15 -32.38
C LEU A 544 16.39 -29.50 -33.34
N ASN A 545 16.53 -28.77 -34.46
CA ASN A 545 17.77 -28.73 -35.26
C ASN A 545 17.70 -27.60 -36.30
N LYS A 546 18.03 -26.37 -35.89
CA LYS A 546 18.69 -25.31 -36.70
C LYS A 546 18.71 -24.00 -35.92
N GLY A 547 19.91 -23.53 -35.55
CA GLY A 547 20.10 -22.18 -35.06
C GLY A 547 20.07 -21.19 -36.23
N VAL A 548 19.33 -20.09 -36.09
CA VAL A 548 19.58 -18.79 -36.74
C VAL A 548 18.95 -17.69 -35.89
N ASN A 549 19.71 -16.62 -35.69
CA ASN A 549 19.36 -15.35 -35.06
C ASN A 549 18.07 -14.71 -35.64
N SER A 550 17.14 -14.32 -34.77
CA SER A 550 16.27 -13.17 -35.04
C SER A 550 15.70 -12.58 -33.74
N THR A 551 16.18 -11.38 -33.43
CA THR A 551 15.72 -10.48 -32.38
C THR A 551 14.26 -10.07 -32.61
N LEU A 552 13.34 -10.50 -31.74
CA LEU A 552 11.98 -9.96 -31.67
C LEU A 552 11.82 -9.30 -30.30
N GLN A 553 11.99 -7.98 -30.27
CA GLN A 553 11.55 -7.17 -29.13
C GLN A 553 10.02 -7.00 -29.20
N PRO A 554 9.27 -7.23 -28.11
CA PRO A 554 7.86 -6.95 -28.08
C PRO A 554 7.64 -5.44 -27.92
N ARG A 555 7.21 -4.79 -29.00
CA ARG A 555 6.58 -3.46 -28.97
C ARG A 555 5.22 -3.59 -28.27
N ILE A 556 5.17 -3.28 -26.98
CA ILE A 556 3.93 -3.21 -26.21
C ILE A 556 3.29 -1.85 -26.48
N VAL A 557 2.06 -1.87 -26.99
CA VAL A 557 1.21 -0.70 -27.24
C VAL A 557 0.77 -0.12 -25.88
N LEU A 558 1.24 1.09 -25.57
CA LEU A 558 0.88 1.86 -24.37
C LEU A 558 -0.51 2.48 -24.53
N GLU A 559 -1.50 2.03 -23.76
CA GLU A 559 -2.64 2.84 -23.35
C GLU A 559 -3.31 2.12 -22.15
N ASN A 560 -3.27 2.74 -20.96
CA ASN A 560 -3.90 2.31 -19.69
C ASN A 560 -3.13 1.36 -18.73
N TYR A 561 -1.83 1.55 -18.49
CA TYR A 561 -1.21 0.98 -17.28
C TYR A 561 -1.43 1.90 -16.08
N LEU A 562 -2.00 1.37 -14.98
CA LEU A 562 -1.93 2.05 -13.69
C LEU A 562 -0.46 2.24 -13.30
N GLU A 563 -0.08 3.50 -13.24
CA GLU A 563 1.22 4.03 -12.86
C GLU A 563 1.80 3.41 -11.57
N LEU A 564 3.06 2.92 -11.58
CA LEU A 564 3.71 2.24 -10.44
C LEU A 564 4.13 3.21 -9.32
N GLU A 565 4.21 2.73 -8.07
CA GLU A 565 4.67 3.55 -6.92
C GLU A 565 6.11 4.08 -7.12
N GLU A 566 6.95 3.30 -7.80
CA GLU A 566 8.36 3.64 -8.09
C GLU A 566 8.54 4.86 -9.01
N HIS A 567 7.49 5.24 -9.75
CA HIS A 567 7.48 6.44 -10.56
C HIS A 567 7.24 7.72 -9.74
N GLY A 568 7.02 7.61 -8.41
CA GLY A 568 6.87 8.77 -7.51
C GLY A 568 5.60 9.58 -7.77
N ILE A 569 4.57 8.94 -8.30
CA ILE A 569 3.43 9.58 -8.95
C ILE A 569 2.45 10.22 -7.99
N MET A 570 1.93 11.38 -8.42
CA MET A 570 0.97 12.17 -7.69
C MET A 570 -0.43 11.56 -7.80
N CYS A 571 -0.97 11.10 -6.67
CA CYS A 571 -2.42 10.91 -6.58
C CYS A 571 -3.05 12.28 -6.36
N TYR A 572 -3.61 12.88 -7.42
CA TYR A 572 -4.46 14.04 -7.27
C TYR A 572 -5.67 13.64 -6.43
N ILE A 573 -5.71 14.17 -5.21
CA ILE A 573 -6.82 14.01 -4.29
C ILE A 573 -8.01 14.75 -4.90
N ARG A 574 -8.87 14.04 -5.62
CA ARG A 574 -10.28 14.36 -5.54
C ARG A 574 -10.75 13.75 -4.24
N HIS A 575 -11.18 14.59 -3.29
CA HIS A 575 -11.91 14.14 -2.13
C HIS A 575 -13.17 13.42 -2.63
N ILE A 576 -13.09 12.11 -2.83
CA ILE A 576 -14.28 11.28 -2.98
C ILE A 576 -14.83 11.17 -1.56
N LYS A 577 -15.92 11.89 -1.30
CA LYS A 577 -16.60 11.83 -0.02
C LYS A 577 -16.99 10.37 0.26
N PRO A 578 -16.78 9.86 1.49
CA PRO A 578 -17.13 8.49 1.82
C PRO A 578 -18.63 8.28 1.56
N SER A 579 -18.96 7.23 0.83
CA SER A 579 -20.33 6.74 0.67
C SER A 579 -20.86 6.36 2.05
N VAL A 580 -21.76 7.17 2.59
CA VAL A 580 -22.60 6.78 3.71
C VAL A 580 -23.73 5.95 3.11
N SER A 581 -24.02 4.77 3.66
CA SER A 581 -25.14 3.94 3.20
C SER A 581 -26.46 4.68 3.44
N HIS A 582 -27.06 5.22 2.38
CA HIS A 582 -28.38 5.85 2.43
C HIS A 582 -29.48 4.80 2.20
N PRO A 583 -30.68 4.95 2.81
CA PRO A 583 -31.83 4.12 2.47
C PRO A 583 -32.11 4.17 0.96
N PRO A 584 -32.49 3.06 0.30
CA PRO A 584 -32.60 2.97 -1.17
C PRO A 584 -33.68 3.87 -1.80
N HIS A 585 -34.48 4.55 -0.99
CA HIS A 585 -35.55 5.46 -1.41
C HIS A 585 -35.22 6.94 -1.15
N LEU A 586 -33.99 7.23 -0.70
CA LEU A 586 -33.52 8.60 -0.47
C LEU A 586 -32.30 8.94 -1.32
N ILE A 587 -32.26 10.18 -1.81
CA ILE A 587 -31.11 10.77 -2.49
C ILE A 587 -30.01 11.02 -1.47
N ASP A 588 -28.78 10.60 -1.79
CA ASP A 588 -27.59 11.02 -1.06
C ASP A 588 -27.40 12.53 -1.25
N ILE A 589 -27.48 13.28 -0.15
CA ILE A 589 -27.33 14.74 -0.11
C ILE A 589 -25.98 15.17 0.46
N SER A 590 -25.05 14.23 0.68
CA SER A 590 -23.74 14.51 1.30
C SER A 590 -22.82 15.37 0.42
N ASP A 591 -23.09 15.42 -0.88
CA ASP A 591 -22.42 16.25 -1.88
C ASP A 591 -23.14 17.58 -2.14
N LEU A 592 -24.32 17.82 -1.54
CA LEU A 592 -24.98 19.12 -1.53
C LEU A 592 -24.38 20.05 -0.46
N PRO A 593 -24.50 21.38 -0.62
CA PRO A 593 -24.06 22.33 0.40
C PRO A 593 -24.66 22.04 1.78
N PRO A 594 -23.91 22.24 2.88
CA PRO A 594 -24.43 22.09 4.23
C PRO A 594 -25.53 23.13 4.49
N ALA A 595 -26.48 22.80 5.37
CA ALA A 595 -27.59 23.70 5.71
C ALA A 595 -27.13 25.04 6.34
N SER A 596 -25.88 25.11 6.83
CA SER A 596 -25.23 26.32 7.31
C SER A 596 -24.81 27.29 6.21
N GLU A 597 -24.63 26.80 4.98
CA GLU A 597 -24.27 27.60 3.80
C GLU A 597 -25.48 27.91 2.94
N LEU A 598 -26.41 26.95 2.79
CA LEU A 598 -27.60 27.11 1.95
C LEU A 598 -28.85 26.53 2.66
N PRO A 599 -29.91 27.31 2.90
CA PRO A 599 -31.07 26.86 3.65
C PRO A 599 -31.86 25.79 2.89
N ARG A 600 -32.41 24.83 3.64
CA ARG A 600 -33.22 23.73 3.10
C ARG A 600 -34.70 24.02 3.32
N HIS A 601 -35.49 23.86 2.27
CA HIS A 601 -36.91 24.16 2.25
C HIS A 601 -37.70 22.93 1.78
N GLU A 602 -38.66 22.46 2.59
CA GLU A 602 -39.60 21.42 2.18
C GLU A 602 -40.77 22.04 1.41
N ILE A 603 -41.03 21.52 0.20
CA ILE A 603 -42.11 21.97 -0.68
C ILE A 603 -43.40 21.31 -0.22
N GLN A 604 -44.21 22.04 0.53
CA GLN A 604 -45.51 21.56 1.02
C GLN A 604 -46.66 21.79 0.04
N LYS A 605 -46.49 22.70 -0.93
CA LYS A 605 -47.51 23.05 -1.92
C LYS A 605 -46.99 22.79 -3.32
N PHE A 606 -47.69 21.93 -4.05
CA PHE A 606 -47.48 21.66 -5.46
C PHE A 606 -48.85 21.53 -6.13
N SER A 607 -48.93 21.83 -7.43
CA SER A 607 -50.09 21.45 -8.22
C SER A 607 -49.78 20.15 -8.96
N PHE A 608 -50.80 19.38 -9.29
CA PHE A 608 -50.63 18.26 -10.21
C PHE A 608 -51.81 18.18 -11.16
N SER A 609 -51.56 17.66 -12.36
CA SER A 609 -52.59 17.29 -13.33
C SER A 609 -52.39 15.83 -13.71
N GLU A 610 -53.48 15.14 -14.00
CA GLU A 610 -53.49 13.73 -14.38
C GLU A 610 -54.12 13.63 -15.78
N ASP A 611 -53.47 12.88 -16.66
CA ASP A 611 -53.90 12.63 -18.04
C ASP A 611 -53.59 11.17 -18.39
N ASP A 612 -54.62 10.33 -18.52
CA ASP A 612 -54.54 8.88 -18.67
C ASP A 612 -53.50 8.23 -17.74
N PHE A 613 -52.35 7.80 -18.28
CA PHE A 613 -51.28 7.15 -17.52
C PHE A 613 -50.27 8.11 -16.90
N GLU A 614 -50.32 9.42 -17.18
CA GLU A 614 -49.33 10.40 -16.72
C GLU A 614 -49.89 11.31 -15.61
N ILE A 615 -49.09 11.53 -14.57
CA ILE A 615 -49.31 12.55 -13.55
C ILE A 615 -48.18 13.56 -13.64
N SER A 616 -48.50 14.81 -13.93
CA SER A 616 -47.52 15.92 -13.95
C SER A 616 -47.61 16.72 -12.65
N VAL A 617 -46.66 16.51 -11.75
CA VAL A 617 -46.48 17.32 -10.52
C VAL A 617 -45.68 18.57 -10.85
N VAL A 618 -46.20 19.74 -10.50
CA VAL A 618 -45.58 21.04 -10.78
C VAL A 618 -45.16 21.70 -9.47
N LEU A 619 -43.85 21.87 -9.32
CA LEU A 619 -43.22 22.56 -8.20
C LEU A 619 -42.96 24.00 -8.63
N GLN A 620 -43.64 24.96 -8.00
CA GLN A 620 -43.32 26.38 -8.15
C GLN A 620 -42.23 26.75 -7.16
N LEU A 621 -41.08 27.18 -7.67
CA LEU A 621 -39.93 27.59 -6.85
C LEU A 621 -39.89 29.12 -6.72
N PRO A 622 -39.27 29.67 -5.64
CA PRO A 622 -39.10 31.10 -5.46
C PRO A 622 -37.94 31.68 -6.30
N GLU A 623 -37.11 30.82 -6.88
CA GLU A 623 -35.99 31.19 -7.76
C GLU A 623 -35.90 30.25 -8.97
N ALA A 624 -35.17 30.69 -10.00
CA ALA A 624 -34.90 29.89 -11.19
C ALA A 624 -33.80 28.86 -10.89
N VAL A 625 -34.05 27.61 -11.27
CA VAL A 625 -33.10 26.49 -11.18
C VAL A 625 -32.89 25.90 -12.56
N THR A 626 -31.74 25.28 -12.82
CA THR A 626 -31.47 24.60 -14.09
C THR A 626 -31.80 23.12 -13.99
N LEU A 627 -32.03 22.42 -15.10
CA LEU A 627 -32.24 20.96 -15.07
C LEU A 627 -31.06 20.21 -14.44
N ALA A 628 -29.82 20.70 -14.66
CA ALA A 628 -28.61 20.11 -14.08
C ALA A 628 -28.52 20.26 -12.55
N SER A 629 -29.22 21.24 -11.97
CA SER A 629 -29.29 21.45 -10.52
C SER A 629 -30.49 20.77 -9.85
N VAL A 630 -31.23 19.94 -10.60
CA VAL A 630 -32.32 19.11 -10.06
C VAL A 630 -31.88 17.65 -9.98
N ARG A 631 -32.11 17.04 -8.83
CA ARG A 631 -31.89 15.61 -8.56
C ARG A 631 -33.22 14.96 -8.26
N SER A 632 -33.44 13.76 -8.78
CA SER A 632 -34.66 13.01 -8.51
C SER A 632 -34.38 11.53 -8.31
N LEU A 633 -35.08 10.92 -7.36
CA LEU A 633 -35.14 9.49 -7.15
C LEU A 633 -36.61 9.08 -7.14
N ILE A 634 -37.00 8.36 -8.20
CA ILE A 634 -38.36 7.87 -8.39
C ILE A 634 -38.28 6.35 -8.29
N THR A 635 -38.87 5.78 -7.25
CA THR A 635 -39.00 4.32 -7.11
C THR A 635 -40.39 3.90 -7.58
N GLU A 636 -40.69 2.60 -7.57
CA GLU A 636 -42.05 2.12 -7.89
C GLU A 636 -43.13 2.74 -6.98
N ARG A 637 -42.76 3.22 -5.78
CA ARG A 637 -43.71 3.66 -4.75
C ARG A 637 -43.31 4.93 -4.00
N SER A 638 -42.21 5.58 -4.32
CA SER A 638 -41.78 6.82 -3.66
C SER A 638 -41.20 7.79 -4.68
N LEU A 639 -41.25 9.07 -4.31
CA LEU A 639 -40.69 10.16 -5.09
C LEU A 639 -39.89 11.06 -4.16
N GLU A 640 -38.63 11.32 -4.48
CA GLU A 640 -37.87 12.41 -3.90
C GLU A 640 -37.28 13.28 -5.01
N VAL A 641 -37.38 14.59 -4.85
CA VAL A 641 -36.78 15.59 -5.74
C VAL A 641 -36.11 16.66 -4.90
N TRP A 642 -34.87 17.00 -5.26
CA TRP A 642 -34.14 18.15 -4.76
C TRP A 642 -33.85 19.11 -5.91
N ALA A 643 -34.25 20.37 -5.78
CA ALA A 643 -33.88 21.44 -6.68
C ALA A 643 -32.95 22.41 -5.94
N VAL A 644 -31.74 22.60 -6.47
CA VAL A 644 -30.72 23.48 -5.86
C VAL A 644 -30.68 24.78 -6.65
N GLY A 645 -30.96 25.89 -5.98
CA GLY A 645 -30.77 27.23 -6.50
C GLY A 645 -29.61 27.95 -5.81
N ASN A 646 -29.52 29.25 -6.02
CA ASN A 646 -28.50 30.11 -5.42
C ASN A 646 -28.86 30.52 -3.99
N ASP A 647 -30.16 30.63 -3.70
CA ASP A 647 -30.67 31.14 -2.42
C ASP A 647 -31.19 30.02 -1.50
N GLY A 648 -31.51 28.84 -2.06
CA GLY A 648 -31.99 27.71 -1.27
C GLY A 648 -31.97 26.35 -1.97
N MET A 649 -32.19 25.32 -1.15
CA MET A 649 -32.39 23.94 -1.60
C MET A 649 -33.83 23.51 -1.34
N TYR A 650 -34.57 23.18 -2.38
CA TYR A 650 -36.00 22.88 -2.29
C TYR A 650 -36.24 21.39 -2.49
N ARG A 651 -36.88 20.75 -1.51
CA ARG A 651 -37.15 19.31 -1.51
C ARG A 651 -38.64 19.03 -1.64
N LEU A 652 -39.00 18.12 -2.53
CA LEU A 652 -40.27 17.40 -2.45
C LEU A 652 -39.97 15.94 -2.11
N HIS A 653 -40.53 15.44 -1.02
CA HIS A 653 -40.44 14.02 -0.67
C HIS A 653 -41.84 13.43 -0.44
N VAL A 654 -42.20 12.46 -1.26
CA VAL A 654 -43.42 11.66 -1.15
C VAL A 654 -42.99 10.22 -0.84
N PRO A 655 -42.97 9.81 0.44
CA PRO A 655 -42.45 8.51 0.84
C PRO A 655 -43.31 7.34 0.35
N ARG A 656 -44.58 7.59 0.02
CA ARG A 656 -45.52 6.57 -0.48
C ARG A 656 -46.53 7.15 -1.48
N LEU A 657 -46.38 6.79 -2.75
CA LEU A 657 -47.32 7.09 -3.82
C LEU A 657 -48.61 6.25 -3.67
N TYR A 658 -49.73 6.76 -4.19
CA TYR A 658 -51.04 6.13 -4.09
C TYR A 658 -51.09 4.78 -4.83
N GLY A 659 -50.49 4.73 -6.01
CA GLY A 659 -50.29 3.52 -6.80
C GLY A 659 -48.84 3.33 -7.21
N LYS A 660 -48.57 2.25 -7.95
CA LYS A 660 -47.26 2.01 -8.55
C LYS A 660 -47.06 2.88 -9.79
N VAL A 661 -45.84 3.37 -9.95
CA VAL A 661 -45.38 4.05 -11.17
C VAL A 661 -44.30 3.21 -11.84
N LEU A 662 -44.02 3.49 -13.12
CA LEU A 662 -42.93 2.89 -13.89
C LEU A 662 -41.74 3.86 -13.89
N PRO A 663 -40.71 3.68 -13.03
CA PRO A 663 -39.61 4.65 -12.90
C PRO A 663 -38.90 4.96 -14.21
N SER A 664 -38.72 3.95 -15.07
CA SER A 664 -38.10 4.06 -16.39
C SER A 664 -38.85 4.97 -17.37
N ARG A 665 -40.13 5.28 -17.10
CA ARG A 665 -40.96 6.17 -17.92
C ARG A 665 -41.21 7.54 -17.28
N CYS A 666 -40.79 7.73 -16.03
CA CYS A 666 -40.92 9.01 -15.34
C CYS A 666 -39.83 9.99 -15.81
N LYS A 667 -40.12 11.30 -15.81
CA LYS A 667 -39.21 12.34 -16.33
C LYS A 667 -39.28 13.61 -15.49
N ILE A 668 -38.17 14.35 -15.44
CA ILE A 668 -38.09 15.71 -14.89
C ILE A 668 -37.96 16.70 -16.03
N LYS A 669 -38.72 17.80 -15.99
CA LYS A 669 -38.55 18.96 -16.89
C LYS A 669 -38.42 20.22 -16.06
N VAL A 670 -37.62 21.18 -16.51
CA VAL A 670 -37.46 22.47 -15.82
C VAL A 670 -37.79 23.60 -16.78
N ASN A 671 -38.54 24.57 -16.31
CA ASN A 671 -38.81 25.82 -17.00
C ASN A 671 -38.22 26.97 -16.18
N GLU A 672 -37.02 27.40 -16.58
CA GLU A 672 -36.23 28.40 -15.85
C GLU A 672 -36.95 29.77 -15.80
N SER A 673 -37.51 30.21 -16.94
CA SER A 673 -38.19 31.51 -17.03
C SER A 673 -39.48 31.60 -16.19
N ARG A 674 -40.10 30.45 -15.89
CA ARG A 674 -41.30 30.37 -15.03
C ARG A 674 -41.01 29.85 -13.63
N MET A 675 -39.74 29.56 -13.30
CA MET A 675 -39.31 28.99 -12.02
C MET A 675 -40.10 27.73 -11.63
N LYS A 676 -40.35 26.85 -12.61
CA LYS A 676 -41.15 25.63 -12.42
C LYS A 676 -40.33 24.37 -12.68
N VAL A 677 -40.45 23.40 -11.78
CA VAL A 677 -39.97 22.03 -11.98
C VAL A 677 -41.17 21.11 -12.15
N TYR A 678 -41.18 20.33 -13.23
CA TYR A 678 -42.22 19.39 -13.57
C TYR A 678 -41.69 17.97 -13.33
N VAL A 679 -42.38 17.20 -12.47
CA VAL A 679 -42.16 15.78 -12.26
C VAL A 679 -43.28 15.03 -12.96
N VAL A 680 -42.96 14.38 -14.08
CA VAL A 680 -43.91 13.57 -14.83
C VAL A 680 -43.77 12.12 -14.37
N LEU A 681 -44.78 11.62 -13.68
CA LEU A 681 -44.88 10.24 -13.20
C LEU A 681 -45.74 9.43 -14.17
N HIS A 682 -45.31 8.23 -14.54
CA HIS A 682 -46.10 7.32 -15.38
C HIS A 682 -46.68 6.19 -14.52
N LYS A 683 -47.99 6.14 -14.34
CA LYS A 683 -48.71 5.11 -13.60
C LYS A 683 -48.53 3.74 -14.26
N GLU A 684 -48.53 2.67 -13.46
CA GLU A 684 -48.58 1.30 -13.97
C GLU A 684 -49.98 0.92 -14.49
N LYS A 685 -51.03 1.54 -13.92
CA LYS A 685 -52.44 1.30 -14.26
C LYS A 685 -53.17 2.63 -14.44
N ASP A 686 -54.17 2.62 -15.31
CA ASP A 686 -55.07 3.74 -15.53
C ASP A 686 -56.16 3.80 -14.47
N ALA A 687 -55.75 4.12 -13.24
CA ALA A 687 -56.65 4.42 -12.13
C ALA A 687 -56.49 5.89 -11.75
N GLU A 688 -57.60 6.58 -11.46
CA GLU A 688 -57.59 7.98 -11.03
C GLU A 688 -56.91 8.18 -9.66
N TRP A 689 -55.99 9.14 -9.54
CA TRP A 689 -55.31 9.47 -8.29
C TRP A 689 -55.89 10.76 -7.71
N ARG A 690 -56.84 10.61 -6.77
CA ARG A 690 -57.49 11.77 -6.11
C ARG A 690 -56.52 12.71 -5.40
N PHE A 691 -55.41 12.18 -4.87
CA PHE A 691 -54.36 12.96 -4.21
C PHE A 691 -53.00 12.26 -4.36
N LEU A 692 -51.95 13.03 -4.60
CA LEU A 692 -50.57 12.64 -4.25
C LEU A 692 -50.39 12.82 -2.74
N LYS A 693 -50.93 11.92 -1.90
CA LYS A 693 -50.79 12.10 -0.45
C LYS A 693 -49.37 11.81 0.02
N GLY A 694 -48.68 12.86 0.48
CA GLY A 694 -47.70 12.81 1.56
C GLY A 694 -48.11 13.81 2.65
N PHE A 695 -48.56 13.30 3.80
CA PHE A 695 -48.31 13.89 5.12
C PHE A 695 -47.69 12.78 5.96
#